data_AF-F2SGS1-F1
#
_entry.id   AF-F2SGS1-F1
#
_cell.length_a   1.000
_cell.length_b   1.000
_cell.length_c   1.000
_cell.angle_alpha   90.00
_cell.angle_beta   90.00
_cell.angle_gamma   90.00
#
_symmetry.space_group_name_H-M   'P 1'
#
loop_
_entity.id
_entity.type
_entity.pdbx_description
1 polymer ?
#
loop_
_entity_poly.entity_id
_entity_poly.type
_entity_poly.pdbx_seq_one_letter_code
_entity_poly.pdbx_strand_id
1 'polypeptide(L)'
;MSNSLSRSLPVLGNARRTSNEDHHGVVRHRSRSVSRLQRTSLAGPLPTKLGFSDEREKLAQDEGNEAQKLGSFSGVFVPTTLNVLSILMFLRFGFLLGQSGVLGMMAMLIISYAIDLITAMSISAIATNGTVRGGGAYYLISRSLGTEFGGSIGIVFYLGCVLNTGMNAVGLVDCFKQNFGVVSGSKSHFLYEGFWWEYLWASIILLLCTAICLAGSSVFSRASNGLLIVLLVSTFSIPLSACIRQPFRNERLGIEFTGFSSVSFFDNLYPRLTKGAAGSQIKRRENFQDLFGILFPATSGIFAGTSMSGDLKNPSRSIPKGTLYGLALTFSTYTIVILTLAASVTRESLYRDVNIIQDTNMSGFLIVLGEFSTSFFSSLMGIIGAAKVLQAISRDALLPGLSIFAKGTKKNDDPITSILITLAIAQITIFFDINQIASFVSMAYLMTFLVTNLACFLLKIGSAPNFRPSFHYFNSTTAFVGTIISGASMFFTDGVYATGCVCVLVTLFLLIHYMAPPKTWGDVSQSLIYHQVRKYLLRLRPEHVKFWRPQILLFVNNFESQYKMIHFCNSLKKGALFVLGRVLVTDDFATAVPVVRKEQTAWNKFIEFSKVKAFINITAAPNIEWGVRNVVLSAGLGGMRPNVVVIDQFRKDNSDASLDPGLPLVRPTRRTSSNLSDGEGDPLRKTRTDSFERDPPMNVQSYLTVLEDLLFQLRMNVAVARGFENIELPGTNDESPAKFIDLWPIQMSGEISSDGGRKCTNYLTTNFDTYTLILQLGCILNTVPSWKRSCRLRVAVFVEYETDVEEERRRVMTLLEKLRICAEVLVFWLASGDLQTYRIIVNGDRNNVDKVVLDAVEQVLEEEDWWNELGRYRTTSRSSRSQRQTPTGSGSTTPREGGRRRAGLEGLKRVIESSRRRSIGPGVSLGMQTHRLLDSMVEYNSDGNESSSEESDIDSYLSENENENEPEGNDPMTASDVPTINQPEETTEGTTAAATTATPSPRVMFMKKGRVASSAKFSSAPIPTTKVVSEEGTGPSIMFADSSPPRRGSATAAGLESIYNRNSGTASQPAVTSAEGDTENQPRASGYPSQAAVPLSFNDLPGRAQHLILNELIKSQSKDTAVVFTTLPTPVEGVSHDKASCEAYVNDLEVLCDGLPPCLLVHSNSVTVTMNL
;
A
#
# COMPACT_ATOMS: atom_id res chain seq x y z
N MET A 1 6.91 76.31 -1.89
CA MET A 1 6.48 77.22 -0.80
C MET A 1 7.23 76.84 0.48
N SER A 2 7.33 77.75 1.45
CA SER A 2 8.01 77.65 2.77
C SER A 2 7.58 76.44 3.63
N ASN A 3 8.28 75.94 4.68
CA ASN A 3 9.59 76.16 5.37
C ASN A 3 9.82 74.95 6.34
N SER A 4 10.89 74.72 7.13
CA SER A 4 12.28 75.22 7.36
C SER A 4 13.02 74.16 8.21
N LEU A 5 14.28 73.75 7.96
CA LEU A 5 15.60 74.38 8.25
C LEU A 5 16.11 74.25 9.72
N SER A 6 17.43 74.03 9.90
CA SER A 6 18.30 74.10 11.12
C SER A 6 18.45 72.82 11.99
N ARG A 7 19.58 72.55 12.70
CA ARG A 7 21.05 72.70 12.43
C ARG A 7 21.88 71.78 13.38
N SER A 8 23.21 71.86 13.42
CA SER A 8 24.12 70.83 14.01
C SER A 8 25.43 71.36 14.67
N LEU A 9 26.23 70.43 15.28
CA LEU A 9 27.64 70.54 15.79
C LEU A 9 27.84 71.28 17.14
N PRO A 10 29.02 71.22 17.84
CA PRO A 10 30.26 70.38 17.70
C PRO A 10 30.37 69.28 18.80
N VAL A 11 31.39 68.41 19.00
CA VAL A 11 32.74 68.09 18.44
C VAL A 11 34.00 68.71 19.12
N LEU A 12 34.72 67.92 19.98
CA LEU A 12 36.19 67.88 20.24
C LEU A 12 36.52 66.75 21.28
N GLY A 13 37.69 66.07 21.34
CA GLY A 13 38.78 65.91 20.37
C GLY A 13 40.08 65.27 20.93
N ASN A 14 40.77 64.45 20.12
CA ASN A 14 42.20 64.06 20.17
C ASN A 14 42.75 63.23 21.36
N ALA A 15 43.76 62.36 21.18
CA ALA A 15 44.37 61.71 20.00
C ALA A 15 44.96 60.35 20.47
N ARG A 16 46.13 59.76 20.13
CA ARG A 16 47.34 59.93 19.27
C ARG A 16 48.06 58.55 19.43
N ARG A 17 48.86 57.91 18.56
CA ARG A 17 49.44 57.94 17.18
C ARG A 17 49.79 56.42 16.91
N THR A 18 50.50 55.79 15.95
CA THR A 18 51.24 55.88 14.66
C THR A 18 51.48 54.37 14.31
N SER A 19 51.69 53.82 13.12
CA SER A 19 51.76 54.22 11.69
C SER A 19 51.94 52.90 10.88
N ASN A 20 51.45 52.69 9.67
CA ASN A 20 50.56 53.49 8.80
C ASN A 20 49.45 52.56 8.24
N GLU A 21 49.22 52.18 6.97
CA GLU A 21 49.75 52.49 5.62
C GLU A 21 48.66 52.17 4.55
N ASP A 22 48.97 52.33 3.27
CA ASP A 22 47.97 52.71 2.25
C ASP A 22 47.29 51.52 1.53
N HIS A 23 46.00 51.48 1.17
CA HIS A 23 44.90 52.45 0.89
C HIS A 23 44.57 52.70 -0.58
N HIS A 24 43.48 52.07 -1.06
CA HIS A 24 42.38 52.64 -1.88
C HIS A 24 41.35 51.52 -2.20
N GLY A 25 40.03 51.64 -2.04
CA GLY A 25 39.24 52.51 -1.15
C GLY A 25 38.02 53.21 -1.77
N VAL A 26 36.84 52.55 -1.89
CA VAL A 26 35.51 53.21 -2.10
C VAL A 26 34.32 52.46 -1.43
N VAL A 27 33.72 53.13 -0.44
CA VAL A 27 32.29 53.30 -0.02
C VAL A 27 31.20 52.19 -0.18
N ARG A 28 30.34 52.14 0.86
CA ARG A 28 29.02 51.46 1.08
C ARG A 28 27.95 51.71 -0.03
N HIS A 29 26.74 51.11 -0.09
CA HIS A 29 25.88 50.44 0.93
C HIS A 29 24.76 49.56 0.32
N ARG A 30 24.34 48.48 1.02
CA ARG A 30 22.99 47.83 1.03
C ARG A 30 22.30 47.42 -0.30
N SER A 31 22.02 46.12 -0.44
CA SER A 31 20.72 45.61 -0.93
C SER A 31 20.41 44.19 -0.37
N ARG A 32 19.19 43.68 -0.58
CA ARG A 32 18.71 42.33 -0.19
C ARG A 32 18.38 41.50 -1.45
N SER A 33 18.97 40.33 -1.63
CA SER A 33 18.30 39.18 -2.30
C SER A 33 19.10 37.87 -2.28
N VAL A 34 18.49 36.83 -1.71
CA VAL A 34 18.41 35.43 -2.19
C VAL A 34 19.51 34.90 -3.16
N SER A 35 20.32 33.93 -2.71
CA SER A 35 20.49 32.57 -3.29
C SER A 35 21.87 31.94 -3.02
N ARG A 36 21.93 30.60 -3.10
CA ARG A 36 23.11 29.71 -3.15
C ARG A 36 24.09 29.76 -1.97
N LEU A 37 24.26 28.60 -1.33
CA LEU A 37 25.60 28.11 -0.96
C LEU A 37 25.84 26.79 -1.69
N GLN A 38 27.08 26.55 -2.12
CA GLN A 38 27.41 25.55 -3.13
C GLN A 38 28.02 24.29 -2.50
N ARG A 39 27.74 23.13 -3.10
CA ARG A 39 28.30 21.85 -2.69
C ARG A 39 29.80 21.81 -3.01
N THR A 40 30.65 21.72 -1.99
CA THR A 40 32.06 21.30 -2.12
C THR A 40 32.23 19.91 -1.52
N SER A 41 32.68 18.97 -2.35
CA SER A 41 33.10 17.63 -1.92
C SER A 41 34.61 17.52 -2.13
N LEU A 42 35.32 16.98 -1.15
CA LEU A 42 36.72 16.58 -1.27
C LEU A 42 36.92 15.35 -0.38
N ALA A 43 36.97 14.18 -1.01
CA ALA A 43 37.30 12.92 -0.35
C ALA A 43 38.75 12.56 -0.69
N GLY A 44 39.59 12.44 0.33
CA GLY A 44 40.94 11.85 0.22
C GLY A 44 40.88 10.32 0.24
N PRO A 45 41.95 9.62 -0.21
CA PRO A 45 41.97 8.18 -0.34
C PRO A 45 42.09 7.43 1.00
N LEU A 46 41.63 6.18 1.02
CA LEU A 46 41.84 5.23 2.11
C LEU A 46 43.31 4.77 2.21
N PRO A 47 43.89 4.72 3.42
CA PRO A 47 45.00 3.84 3.75
C PRO A 47 44.51 2.59 4.50
N THR A 48 44.89 1.41 4.03
CA THR A 48 44.55 0.12 4.66
C THR A 48 45.50 -0.19 5.83
N LYS A 49 44.99 -0.40 7.05
CA LYS A 49 45.65 -1.22 8.10
C LYS A 49 44.70 -1.57 9.27
N LEU A 50 45.03 -2.67 9.96
CA LEU A 50 44.29 -3.22 11.10
C LEU A 50 44.46 -2.36 12.36
N GLY A 51 43.44 -2.37 13.23
CA GLY A 51 43.52 -1.85 14.60
C GLY A 51 42.16 -1.65 15.26
N PHE A 52 41.69 -2.63 16.04
CA PHE A 52 40.58 -2.43 16.99
C PHE A 52 41.17 -1.98 18.34
N SER A 53 40.92 -0.74 18.74
CA SER A 53 41.19 -0.25 20.10
C SER A 53 40.24 0.90 20.48
N ASP A 54 39.86 0.92 21.76
CA ASP A 54 38.77 1.63 22.42
C ASP A 54 38.16 2.92 21.84
N GLU A 55 36.84 2.85 21.54
CA GLU A 55 35.94 4.01 21.64
C GLU A 55 35.61 4.40 23.11
N ARG A 56 35.91 3.54 24.10
CA ARG A 56 35.57 3.77 25.52
C ARG A 56 36.20 5.03 26.10
N GLU A 57 37.45 5.35 25.73
CA GLU A 57 38.14 6.51 26.32
C GLU A 57 37.58 7.86 25.85
N LYS A 58 37.02 7.93 24.63
CA LYS A 58 36.33 9.14 24.16
C LYS A 58 34.98 9.39 24.85
N LEU A 59 34.30 8.33 25.29
CA LEU A 59 33.08 8.44 26.08
C LEU A 59 33.35 8.90 27.53
N ALA A 60 34.57 8.72 28.05
CA ALA A 60 34.94 9.10 29.41
C ALA A 60 35.24 10.60 29.60
N GLN A 61 35.53 11.34 28.53
CA GLN A 61 35.93 12.76 28.63
C GLN A 61 34.77 13.77 28.52
N ASP A 62 33.57 13.35 28.11
CA ASP A 62 32.41 14.26 27.91
C ASP A 62 31.42 14.28 29.11
N GLU A 63 31.61 13.42 30.13
CA GLU A 63 30.77 13.41 31.34
C GLU A 63 30.86 14.70 32.18
N GLY A 64 31.84 15.58 31.90
CA GLY A 64 32.07 16.83 32.62
C GLY A 64 31.02 17.95 32.41
N ASN A 65 30.05 17.79 31.50
CA ASN A 65 29.08 18.85 31.17
C ASN A 65 27.63 18.39 30.86
N GLU A 66 27.26 17.13 31.12
CA GLU A 66 25.84 16.70 31.00
C GLU A 66 24.94 17.51 31.94
N ALA A 67 23.86 18.10 31.40
CA ALA A 67 22.82 18.73 32.20
C ALA A 67 22.17 17.71 33.16
N GLN A 68 21.91 18.11 34.42
CA GLN A 68 21.37 17.22 35.46
C GLN A 68 19.97 16.68 35.12
N LYS A 69 19.92 15.54 34.42
CA LYS A 69 18.68 14.80 34.11
C LYS A 69 18.02 14.27 35.39
N LEU A 70 16.70 14.42 35.46
CA LEU A 70 15.87 14.11 36.62
C LEU A 70 15.71 12.59 36.84
N GLY A 71 15.67 12.19 38.11
CA GLY A 71 15.36 10.82 38.53
C GLY A 71 13.85 10.58 38.69
N SER A 72 13.45 9.30 38.77
CA SER A 72 12.03 8.88 38.83
C SER A 72 11.22 9.52 39.97
N PHE A 73 11.86 9.84 41.09
CA PHE A 73 11.22 10.52 42.22
C PHE A 73 10.81 11.95 41.84
N SER A 74 11.79 12.86 41.70
CA SER A 74 11.52 14.28 41.49
C SER A 74 10.99 14.61 40.08
N GLY A 75 11.27 13.78 39.07
CA GLY A 75 10.82 14.01 37.69
C GLY A 75 9.47 13.38 37.31
N VAL A 76 8.97 12.41 38.08
CA VAL A 76 7.68 11.72 37.78
C VAL A 76 6.79 11.61 39.01
N PHE A 77 7.26 10.95 40.07
CA PHE A 77 6.45 10.70 41.27
C PHE A 77 6.00 11.99 41.95
N VAL A 78 6.91 12.97 42.13
CA VAL A 78 6.59 14.25 42.78
C VAL A 78 5.58 15.06 41.94
N PRO A 79 5.79 15.31 40.62
CA PRO A 79 4.78 15.96 39.78
C PRO A 79 3.43 15.25 39.73
N THR A 80 3.40 13.92 39.63
CA THR A 80 2.14 13.15 39.61
C THR A 80 1.42 13.26 40.95
N THR A 81 2.13 13.09 42.08
CA THR A 81 1.51 13.17 43.42
C THR A 81 0.96 14.55 43.70
N LEU A 82 1.70 15.62 43.38
CA LEU A 82 1.24 17.00 43.57
C LEU A 82 0.04 17.36 42.69
N ASN A 83 0.05 16.99 41.41
CA ASN A 83 -1.02 17.32 40.48
C ASN A 83 -2.32 16.50 40.74
N VAL A 84 -2.20 15.34 41.39
CA VAL A 84 -3.34 14.52 41.83
C VAL A 84 -3.81 14.92 43.23
N LEU A 85 -2.96 15.44 44.11
CA LEU A 85 -3.39 16.04 45.40
C LEU A 85 -3.88 17.48 45.20
N SER A 86 -4.89 17.64 44.35
CA SER A 86 -5.49 18.93 43.96
C SER A 86 -6.12 19.70 45.15
N ILE A 87 -6.20 21.04 45.02
CA ILE A 87 -6.96 21.97 45.90
C ILE A 87 -8.39 21.49 46.21
N LEU A 88 -9.01 20.75 45.29
CA LEU A 88 -10.34 20.15 45.46
C LEU A 88 -10.42 19.22 46.68
N MET A 89 -9.30 18.64 47.13
CA MET A 89 -9.26 17.87 48.39
C MET A 89 -9.63 18.73 49.61
N PHE A 90 -9.12 19.96 49.69
CA PHE A 90 -9.37 20.84 50.83
C PHE A 90 -10.74 21.54 50.73
N LEU A 91 -11.09 22.06 49.54
CA LEU A 91 -12.30 22.88 49.35
C LEU A 91 -13.57 22.08 49.01
N ARG A 92 -13.47 20.85 48.49
CA ARG A 92 -14.65 20.11 47.98
C ARG A 92 -14.94 18.79 48.69
N PHE A 93 -13.98 18.15 49.35
CA PHE A 93 -14.24 16.85 49.98
C PHE A 93 -15.28 16.90 51.10
N GLY A 94 -15.33 17.98 51.90
CA GLY A 94 -16.36 18.15 52.92
C GLY A 94 -17.78 18.16 52.34
N PHE A 95 -18.02 19.01 51.34
CA PHE A 95 -19.28 19.08 50.58
C PHE A 95 -19.64 17.75 49.91
N LEU A 96 -18.69 17.13 49.18
CA LEU A 96 -18.90 15.85 48.50
C LEU A 96 -19.30 14.73 49.48
N LEU A 97 -18.64 14.67 50.65
CA LEU A 97 -18.92 13.71 51.71
C LEU A 97 -20.31 13.94 52.33
N GLY A 98 -20.66 15.18 52.64
CA GLY A 98 -21.99 15.53 53.16
C GLY A 98 -23.12 15.07 52.24
N GLN A 99 -22.98 15.33 50.93
CA GLN A 99 -23.96 14.95 49.90
C GLN A 99 -24.03 13.44 49.64
N SER A 100 -22.90 12.84 49.24
CA SER A 100 -22.86 11.44 48.76
C SER A 100 -22.70 10.40 49.87
N GLY A 101 -22.37 10.83 51.10
CA GLY A 101 -22.00 9.93 52.19
C GLY A 101 -20.71 9.14 51.91
N VAL A 102 -20.20 8.43 52.91
CA VAL A 102 -18.97 7.62 52.77
C VAL A 102 -19.09 6.62 51.62
N LEU A 103 -20.21 5.90 51.53
CA LEU A 103 -20.37 4.83 50.55
C LEU A 103 -20.46 5.37 49.11
N GLY A 104 -21.16 6.50 48.90
CA GLY A 104 -21.22 7.17 47.60
C GLY A 104 -19.87 7.77 47.20
N MET A 105 -19.19 8.45 48.12
CA MET A 105 -17.90 9.08 47.86
C MET A 105 -16.82 8.04 47.54
N MET A 106 -16.74 6.94 48.30
CA MET A 106 -15.80 5.85 48.04
C MET A 106 -16.08 5.12 46.72
N ALA A 107 -17.36 4.93 46.34
CA ALA A 107 -17.70 4.34 45.05
C ALA A 107 -17.22 5.22 43.87
N MET A 108 -17.47 6.53 43.92
CA MET A 108 -17.00 7.47 42.90
C MET A 108 -15.46 7.55 42.85
N LEU A 109 -14.80 7.51 44.02
CA LEU A 109 -13.34 7.49 44.13
C LEU A 109 -12.74 6.25 43.47
N ILE A 110 -13.27 5.05 43.77
CA ILE A 110 -12.80 3.77 43.21
C ILE A 110 -12.99 3.74 41.68
N ILE A 111 -14.12 4.24 41.17
CA ILE A 111 -14.36 4.33 39.73
C ILE A 111 -13.34 5.26 39.04
N SER A 112 -13.09 6.44 39.62
CA SER A 112 -12.12 7.41 39.08
C SER A 112 -10.71 6.83 39.05
N TYR A 113 -10.24 6.28 40.17
CA TYR A 113 -8.91 5.65 40.25
C TYR A 113 -8.78 4.38 39.39
N ALA A 114 -9.87 3.67 39.06
CA ALA A 114 -9.83 2.58 38.09
C ALA A 114 -9.57 3.09 36.66
N ILE A 115 -10.17 4.23 36.27
CA ILE A 115 -9.92 4.89 34.97
C ILE A 115 -8.46 5.38 34.91
N ASP A 116 -8.00 6.05 35.97
CA ASP A 116 -6.63 6.56 36.07
C ASP A 116 -5.60 5.41 36.05
N LEU A 117 -5.85 4.30 36.76
CA LEU A 117 -4.97 3.13 36.78
C LEU A 117 -4.89 2.44 35.40
N ILE A 118 -6.02 2.20 34.74
CA ILE A 118 -6.04 1.59 33.41
C ILE A 118 -5.32 2.49 32.39
N THR A 119 -5.56 3.80 32.46
CA THR A 119 -4.89 4.76 31.58
C THR A 119 -3.39 4.86 31.90
N ALA A 120 -2.99 4.80 33.17
CA ALA A 120 -1.58 4.73 33.57
C ALA A 120 -0.88 3.46 33.07
N MET A 121 -1.58 2.32 32.95
CA MET A 121 -1.05 1.11 32.31
C MET A 121 -0.89 1.29 30.78
N SER A 122 -1.83 1.94 30.10
CA SER A 122 -1.69 2.31 28.68
C SER A 122 -0.53 3.29 28.45
N ILE A 123 -0.41 4.34 29.26
CA ILE A 123 0.71 5.29 29.25
C ILE A 123 2.05 4.55 29.47
N SER A 124 2.08 3.60 30.41
CA SER A 124 3.27 2.79 30.70
C SER A 124 3.66 1.86 29.54
N ALA A 125 2.69 1.35 28.79
CA ALA A 125 2.93 0.60 27.57
C ALA A 125 3.59 1.47 26.49
N ILE A 126 3.07 2.68 26.24
CA ILE A 126 3.66 3.61 25.27
C ILE A 126 5.04 4.09 25.74
N ALA A 127 5.21 4.43 27.03
CA ALA A 127 6.50 4.87 27.59
C ALA A 127 7.58 3.77 27.59
N THR A 128 7.19 2.49 27.52
CA THR A 128 8.12 1.36 27.33
C THR A 128 8.27 0.93 25.86
N ASN A 129 7.65 1.63 24.91
CA ASN A 129 7.74 1.36 23.48
C ASN A 129 8.79 2.26 22.79
N GLY A 130 9.98 1.73 22.57
CA GLY A 130 11.04 2.43 21.84
C GLY A 130 11.74 3.54 22.64
N THR A 131 12.23 4.58 21.96
CA THR A 131 13.00 5.67 22.58
C THR A 131 12.16 6.94 22.80
N VAL A 132 11.88 7.22 24.07
CA VAL A 132 11.18 8.43 24.50
C VAL A 132 12.14 9.63 24.43
N ARG A 133 11.70 10.72 23.80
CA ARG A 133 12.40 12.03 23.78
C ARG A 133 11.49 13.10 24.40
N GLY A 134 11.98 14.35 24.44
CA GLY A 134 11.22 15.50 24.93
C GLY A 134 9.96 15.79 24.11
N GLY A 135 8.92 16.28 24.81
CA GLY A 135 7.57 16.49 24.27
C GLY A 135 6.46 15.73 25.01
N GLY A 136 6.78 15.04 26.10
CA GLY A 136 5.79 14.52 27.05
C GLY A 136 4.85 13.46 26.47
N ALA A 137 3.61 13.46 26.97
CA ALA A 137 2.52 12.62 26.46
C ALA A 137 2.31 12.80 24.94
N TYR A 138 2.42 14.03 24.42
CA TYR A 138 2.29 14.28 22.98
C TYR A 138 3.34 13.52 22.15
N TYR A 139 4.63 13.57 22.52
CA TYR A 139 5.67 12.83 21.78
C TYR A 139 5.44 11.32 21.83
N LEU A 140 5.05 10.79 23.00
CA LEU A 140 4.71 9.38 23.17
C LEU A 140 3.56 8.95 22.26
N ILE A 141 2.50 9.76 22.20
CA ILE A 141 1.30 9.49 21.42
C ILE A 141 1.56 9.68 19.91
N SER A 142 2.15 10.80 19.46
CA SER A 142 2.34 11.08 18.03
C SER A 142 3.31 10.13 17.33
N ARG A 143 4.34 9.66 18.04
CA ARG A 143 5.28 8.63 17.53
C ARG A 143 4.67 7.23 17.47
N SER A 144 3.53 7.02 18.11
CA SER A 144 2.81 5.74 18.16
C SER A 144 1.57 5.73 17.27
N LEU A 145 0.82 6.83 17.21
CA LEU A 145 -0.44 6.98 16.46
C LEU A 145 -0.29 7.56 15.05
N GLY A 146 0.86 8.14 14.71
CA GLY A 146 0.97 9.02 13.55
C GLY A 146 0.63 10.47 13.89
N THR A 147 0.90 11.37 12.93
CA THR A 147 0.94 12.82 13.19
C THR A 147 -0.42 13.51 13.23
N GLU A 148 -1.43 12.97 12.55
CA GLU A 148 -2.78 13.54 12.48
C GLU A 148 -3.51 13.40 13.82
N PHE A 149 -3.62 12.16 14.31
CA PHE A 149 -4.11 11.87 15.66
C PHE A 149 -3.25 12.54 16.72
N GLY A 150 -1.92 12.33 16.69
CA GLY A 150 -0.99 12.88 17.67
C GLY A 150 -1.08 14.40 17.80
N GLY A 151 -1.14 15.12 16.67
CA GLY A 151 -1.28 16.58 16.63
C GLY A 151 -2.59 17.06 17.22
N SER A 152 -3.70 16.43 16.83
CA SER A 152 -5.05 16.80 17.28
C SER A 152 -5.20 16.64 18.80
N ILE A 153 -4.78 15.49 19.33
CA ILE A 153 -4.77 15.21 20.77
C ILE A 153 -3.81 16.17 21.49
N GLY A 154 -2.63 16.43 20.92
CA GLY A 154 -1.62 17.33 21.48
C GLY A 154 -2.13 18.76 21.65
N ILE A 155 -2.89 19.28 20.68
CA ILE A 155 -3.47 20.63 20.74
C ILE A 155 -4.59 20.71 21.79
N VAL A 156 -5.48 19.70 21.86
CA VAL A 156 -6.52 19.65 22.90
C VAL A 156 -5.92 19.51 24.30
N PHE A 157 -4.94 18.63 24.48
CA PHE A 157 -4.23 18.45 25.75
C PHE A 157 -3.43 19.69 26.15
N TYR A 158 -2.78 20.37 25.20
CA TYR A 158 -2.16 21.68 25.43
C TYR A 158 -3.18 22.68 25.97
N LEU A 159 -4.28 22.89 25.26
CA LEU A 159 -5.31 23.85 25.62
C LEU A 159 -5.92 23.54 27.01
N GLY A 160 -6.19 22.26 27.29
CA GLY A 160 -6.63 21.80 28.61
C GLY A 160 -5.64 22.14 29.73
N CYS A 161 -4.33 21.93 29.53
CA CYS A 161 -3.31 22.29 30.50
C CYS A 161 -3.20 23.82 30.72
N VAL A 162 -3.35 24.66 29.68
CA VAL A 162 -3.31 26.13 29.84
C VAL A 162 -4.59 26.67 30.50
N LEU A 163 -5.76 26.09 30.19
CA LEU A 163 -7.00 26.40 30.89
C LEU A 163 -6.93 26.00 32.38
N ASN A 164 -6.39 24.81 32.68
CA ASN A 164 -6.13 24.37 34.05
C ASN A 164 -5.15 25.29 34.79
N THR A 165 -4.16 25.87 34.08
CA THR A 165 -3.22 26.85 34.64
C THR A 165 -3.93 28.09 35.17
N GLY A 166 -4.77 28.73 34.34
CA GLY A 166 -5.53 29.92 34.76
C GLY A 166 -6.52 29.62 35.88
N MET A 167 -7.21 28.49 35.81
CA MET A 167 -8.15 28.03 36.84
C MET A 167 -7.48 27.87 38.21
N ASN A 168 -6.31 27.24 38.30
CA ASN A 168 -5.59 27.07 39.56
C ASN A 168 -4.98 28.38 40.08
N ALA A 169 -4.61 29.31 39.19
CA ALA A 169 -4.14 30.64 39.59
C ALA A 169 -5.27 31.48 40.22
N VAL A 170 -6.50 31.44 39.67
CA VAL A 170 -7.67 32.11 40.28
C VAL A 170 -8.11 31.40 41.56
N GLY A 171 -8.17 30.07 41.59
CA GLY A 171 -8.49 29.32 42.82
C GLY A 171 -7.52 29.58 43.97
N LEU A 172 -6.22 29.83 43.67
CA LEU A 172 -5.26 30.29 44.67
C LEU A 172 -5.59 31.68 45.21
N VAL A 173 -6.02 32.61 44.34
CA VAL A 173 -6.50 33.94 44.77
C VAL A 173 -7.76 33.83 45.65
N ASP A 174 -8.68 32.91 45.36
CA ASP A 174 -9.87 32.68 46.19
C ASP A 174 -9.50 32.20 47.60
N CYS A 175 -8.57 31.24 47.73
CA CYS A 175 -8.02 30.82 49.03
C CYS A 175 -7.36 31.99 49.78
N PHE A 176 -6.63 32.86 49.06
CA PHE A 176 -6.05 34.09 49.62
C PHE A 176 -7.13 35.05 50.14
N LYS A 177 -8.23 35.26 49.39
CA LYS A 177 -9.33 36.16 49.77
C LYS A 177 -10.10 35.67 51.00
N GLN A 178 -10.47 34.39 51.04
CA GLN A 178 -11.22 33.81 52.18
C GLN A 178 -10.43 33.85 53.49
N ASN A 179 -9.10 33.88 53.41
CA ASN A 179 -8.22 33.98 54.58
C ASN A 179 -7.83 35.43 54.93
N PHE A 180 -7.56 36.26 53.93
CA PHE A 180 -6.85 37.53 54.08
C PHE A 180 -7.57 38.77 53.49
N GLY A 181 -8.77 38.60 52.95
CA GLY A 181 -9.59 39.64 52.35
C GLY A 181 -10.02 40.73 53.34
N VAL A 182 -10.15 41.97 52.86
CA VAL A 182 -10.59 43.12 53.68
C VAL A 182 -12.05 43.01 54.15
N VAL A 183 -12.89 42.27 53.42
CA VAL A 183 -14.34 42.09 53.70
C VAL A 183 -14.67 40.62 53.99
N SER A 184 -13.98 39.69 53.31
CA SER A 184 -14.24 38.24 53.35
C SER A 184 -13.23 37.44 54.18
N GLY A 185 -12.18 38.07 54.73
CA GLY A 185 -11.05 37.40 55.36
C GLY A 185 -11.30 36.90 56.78
N SER A 186 -11.09 35.61 57.01
CA SER A 186 -11.25 34.99 58.34
C SER A 186 -10.12 35.32 59.34
N LYS A 187 -8.91 35.66 58.88
CA LYS A 187 -7.70 35.73 59.75
C LYS A 187 -7.04 37.11 59.84
N SER A 188 -6.93 37.86 58.74
CA SER A 188 -6.49 39.27 58.79
C SER A 188 -6.95 40.06 57.57
N HIS A 189 -7.27 41.34 57.74
CA HIS A 189 -7.96 42.15 56.73
C HIS A 189 -6.98 43.06 55.97
N PHE A 190 -6.24 42.53 54.98
CA PHE A 190 -5.26 43.34 54.22
C PHE A 190 -5.40 43.28 52.70
N LEU A 191 -6.05 42.26 52.15
CA LEU A 191 -6.06 41.96 50.72
C LEU A 191 -7.30 42.57 50.06
N TYR A 192 -7.10 43.58 49.20
CA TYR A 192 -8.19 44.29 48.53
C TYR A 192 -9.02 43.38 47.61
N GLU A 193 -10.34 43.54 47.68
CA GLU A 193 -11.31 42.69 46.96
C GLU A 193 -11.97 43.43 45.79
N GLY A 194 -12.24 42.69 44.71
CA GLY A 194 -12.89 43.16 43.49
C GLY A 194 -12.22 42.59 42.23
N PHE A 195 -12.95 42.57 41.12
CA PHE A 195 -12.53 41.91 39.87
C PHE A 195 -11.13 42.29 39.38
N TRP A 196 -10.82 43.59 39.34
CA TRP A 196 -9.50 44.07 38.92
C TRP A 196 -8.38 43.73 39.90
N TRP A 197 -8.70 43.57 41.19
CA TRP A 197 -7.73 43.08 42.19
C TRP A 197 -7.52 41.57 42.09
N GLU A 198 -8.58 40.78 41.89
CA GLU A 198 -8.48 39.34 41.60
C GLU A 198 -7.57 39.08 40.39
N TYR A 199 -7.83 39.80 39.30
CA TYR A 199 -7.03 39.75 38.08
C TYR A 199 -5.56 40.13 38.36
N LEU A 200 -5.30 41.18 39.14
CA LEU A 200 -3.93 41.60 39.49
C LEU A 200 -3.20 40.52 40.32
N TRP A 201 -3.84 39.98 41.35
CA TRP A 201 -3.23 38.95 42.21
C TRP A 201 -2.97 37.65 41.42
N ALA A 202 -3.90 37.22 40.57
CA ALA A 202 -3.72 36.06 39.70
C ALA A 202 -2.58 36.29 38.68
N SER A 203 -2.45 37.50 38.14
CA SER A 203 -1.35 37.89 37.25
C SER A 203 0.01 37.84 37.96
N ILE A 204 0.08 38.30 39.22
CA ILE A 204 1.30 38.25 40.04
C ILE A 204 1.71 36.79 40.31
N ILE A 205 0.73 35.92 40.63
CA ILE A 205 0.94 34.47 40.81
C ILE A 205 1.46 33.83 39.51
N LEU A 206 0.80 34.06 38.36
CA LEU A 206 1.25 33.50 37.07
C LEU A 206 2.64 34.00 36.67
N LEU A 207 2.97 35.27 36.93
CA LEU A 207 4.28 35.85 36.66
C LEU A 207 5.36 35.21 37.56
N LEU A 208 5.07 34.98 38.84
CA LEU A 208 5.97 34.29 39.77
C LEU A 208 6.20 32.82 39.37
N CYS A 209 5.14 32.08 39.03
CA CYS A 209 5.26 30.72 38.50
C CYS A 209 6.10 30.72 37.21
N THR A 210 5.85 31.66 36.29
CA THR A 210 6.59 31.78 35.03
C THR A 210 8.07 32.08 35.26
N ALA A 211 8.41 32.96 36.22
CA ALA A 211 9.80 33.25 36.56
C ALA A 211 10.55 32.00 37.05
N ILE A 212 9.89 31.14 37.84
CA ILE A 212 10.46 29.85 38.29
C ILE A 212 10.61 28.87 37.10
N CYS A 213 9.62 28.80 36.19
CA CYS A 213 9.73 27.98 34.97
C CYS A 213 10.87 28.44 34.04
N LEU A 214 11.10 29.75 33.92
CA LEU A 214 12.21 30.33 33.15
C LEU A 214 13.58 30.11 33.78
N ALA A 215 13.65 29.84 35.09
CA ALA A 215 14.89 29.44 35.77
C ALA A 215 15.33 27.98 35.49
N GLY A 216 14.48 27.19 34.82
CA GLY A 216 14.82 25.87 34.26
C GLY A 216 14.36 24.67 35.09
N SER A 217 14.40 23.49 34.46
CA SER A 217 13.84 22.23 34.99
C SER A 217 14.44 21.75 36.32
N SER A 218 15.69 22.14 36.64
CA SER A 218 16.33 21.83 37.92
C SER A 218 15.80 22.70 39.08
N VAL A 219 15.40 23.94 38.82
CA VAL A 219 14.77 24.83 39.81
C VAL A 219 13.32 24.41 40.03
N PHE A 220 12.59 24.11 38.95
CA PHE A 220 11.28 23.45 38.97
C PHE A 220 11.27 22.21 39.89
N SER A 221 12.23 21.30 39.68
CA SER A 221 12.36 20.05 40.44
C SER A 221 12.55 20.31 41.94
N ARG A 222 13.44 21.25 42.30
CA ARG A 222 13.73 21.59 43.71
C ARG A 222 12.53 22.25 44.40
N ALA A 223 11.86 23.20 43.72
CA ALA A 223 10.65 23.84 44.24
C ALA A 223 9.54 22.80 44.47
N SER A 224 9.30 21.92 43.49
CA SER A 224 8.29 20.84 43.57
C SER A 224 8.53 19.90 44.75
N ASN A 225 9.78 19.52 45.01
CA ASN A 225 10.11 18.67 46.17
C ASN A 225 9.75 19.34 47.51
N GLY A 226 9.99 20.65 47.65
CA GLY A 226 9.60 21.42 48.84
C GLY A 226 8.09 21.54 49.01
N LEU A 227 7.38 21.84 47.91
CA LEU A 227 5.92 21.93 47.86
C LEU A 227 5.26 20.61 48.28
N LEU A 228 5.80 19.45 47.85
CA LEU A 228 5.28 18.14 48.27
C LEU A 228 5.41 17.90 49.78
N ILE A 229 6.50 18.34 50.42
CA ILE A 229 6.67 18.20 51.87
C ILE A 229 5.58 19.01 52.60
N VAL A 230 5.35 20.27 52.20
CA VAL A 230 4.29 21.12 52.76
C VAL A 230 2.91 20.48 52.56
N LEU A 231 2.63 19.97 51.36
CA LEU A 231 1.34 19.37 51.04
C LEU A 231 1.09 18.06 51.82
N LEU A 232 2.06 17.15 51.90
CA LEU A 232 1.90 15.91 52.67
C LEU A 232 1.76 16.17 54.17
N VAL A 233 2.53 17.11 54.74
CA VAL A 233 2.37 17.54 56.14
C VAL A 233 0.97 18.12 56.37
N SER A 234 0.46 18.89 55.42
CA SER A 234 -0.91 19.41 55.46
C SER A 234 -1.96 18.29 55.44
N THR A 235 -1.92 17.41 54.42
CA THR A 235 -2.87 16.29 54.25
C THR A 235 -2.86 15.33 55.45
N PHE A 236 -1.70 14.95 55.98
CA PHE A 236 -1.62 14.05 57.14
C PHE A 236 -1.95 14.73 58.48
N SER A 237 -2.00 16.06 58.54
CA SER A 237 -2.48 16.75 59.75
C SER A 237 -3.98 16.56 59.99
N ILE A 238 -4.77 16.33 58.94
CA ILE A 238 -6.22 16.11 59.02
C ILE A 238 -6.56 14.88 59.89
N PRO A 239 -6.07 13.65 59.57
CA PRO A 239 -6.34 12.49 60.41
C PRO A 239 -5.66 12.56 61.79
N LEU A 240 -4.49 13.19 61.90
CA LEU A 240 -3.81 13.41 63.17
C LEU A 240 -4.65 14.30 64.11
N SER A 241 -5.31 15.32 63.56
CA SER A 241 -6.19 16.23 64.32
C SER A 241 -7.44 15.52 64.84
N ALA A 242 -8.01 14.58 64.08
CA ALA A 242 -9.14 13.77 64.54
C ALA A 242 -8.80 12.85 65.72
N CYS A 243 -7.53 12.41 65.83
CA CYS A 243 -7.03 11.64 66.98
C CYS A 243 -6.74 12.50 68.22
N ILE A 244 -6.24 13.73 68.05
CA ILE A 244 -5.64 14.52 69.14
C ILE A 244 -6.55 15.67 69.62
N ARG A 245 -7.33 16.28 68.74
CA ARG A 245 -8.15 17.46 69.09
C ARG A 245 -9.39 17.02 69.86
N GLN A 246 -9.64 17.64 71.01
CA GLN A 246 -10.84 17.37 71.80
C GLN A 246 -12.12 17.82 71.05
N PRO A 247 -13.27 17.16 71.30
CA PRO A 247 -14.54 17.54 70.69
C PRO A 247 -14.92 18.99 71.00
N PHE A 248 -15.47 19.72 70.01
CA PHE A 248 -15.89 21.11 70.19
C PHE A 248 -17.08 21.47 69.30
N ARG A 249 -17.85 22.48 69.72
CA ARG A 249 -19.02 23.01 69.03
C ARG A 249 -18.87 24.52 68.91
N ASN A 250 -18.96 25.06 67.70
CA ASN A 250 -18.78 26.49 67.41
C ASN A 250 -20.07 27.08 66.83
N GLU A 251 -20.86 27.72 67.70
CA GLU A 251 -22.21 28.20 67.37
C GLU A 251 -22.23 29.29 66.30
N ARG A 252 -21.15 30.08 66.13
CA ARG A 252 -21.06 31.12 65.10
C ARG A 252 -21.00 30.57 63.67
N LEU A 253 -20.42 29.38 63.50
CA LEU A 253 -20.26 28.71 62.21
C LEU A 253 -21.22 27.51 62.05
N GLY A 254 -21.94 27.14 63.11
CA GLY A 254 -22.79 25.95 63.14
C GLY A 254 -22.01 24.62 63.04
N ILE A 255 -20.72 24.63 63.36
CA ILE A 255 -19.81 23.48 63.27
C ILE A 255 -19.82 22.69 64.57
N GLU A 256 -19.93 21.37 64.45
CA GLU A 256 -19.85 20.40 65.54
C GLU A 256 -18.85 19.28 65.18
N PHE A 257 -17.76 19.24 65.92
CA PHE A 257 -16.64 18.32 65.75
C PHE A 257 -16.61 17.34 66.92
N THR A 258 -16.80 16.05 66.64
CA THR A 258 -16.99 15.02 67.66
C THR A 258 -15.72 14.30 68.08
N GLY A 259 -14.59 14.52 67.38
CA GLY A 259 -13.51 13.54 67.35
C GLY A 259 -13.99 12.19 66.80
N PHE A 260 -13.14 11.16 66.82
CA PHE A 260 -13.51 9.82 66.32
C PHE A 260 -14.75 9.25 67.05
N SER A 261 -15.88 9.23 66.33
CA SER A 261 -17.18 8.79 66.81
C SER A 261 -17.84 7.86 65.80
N SER A 262 -18.16 6.64 66.23
CA SER A 262 -18.90 5.68 65.42
C SER A 262 -20.30 6.19 65.03
N VAL A 263 -20.92 7.02 65.87
CA VAL A 263 -22.25 7.60 65.60
C VAL A 263 -22.15 8.55 64.40
N SER A 264 -21.21 9.50 64.44
CA SER A 264 -20.95 10.44 63.33
C SER A 264 -20.63 9.69 62.03
N PHE A 265 -19.86 8.60 62.11
CA PHE A 265 -19.54 7.76 60.96
C PHE A 265 -20.79 7.10 60.34
N PHE A 266 -21.67 6.51 61.15
CA PHE A 266 -22.90 5.87 60.64
C PHE A 266 -23.91 6.88 60.07
N ASP A 267 -24.05 8.07 60.67
CA ASP A 267 -24.88 9.16 60.13
C ASP A 267 -24.36 9.70 58.79
N ASN A 268 -23.04 9.65 58.58
CA ASN A 268 -22.37 10.02 57.33
C ASN A 268 -22.30 8.88 56.30
N LEU A 269 -22.68 7.64 56.63
CA LEU A 269 -22.43 6.46 55.79
C LEU A 269 -23.20 6.49 54.45
N TYR A 270 -24.49 6.80 54.49
CA TYR A 270 -25.40 6.74 53.34
C TYR A 270 -25.51 8.08 52.59
N PRO A 271 -25.80 8.10 51.27
CA PRO A 271 -26.08 9.32 50.53
C PRO A 271 -27.36 10.03 50.98
N ARG A 272 -27.32 11.37 51.04
CA ARG A 272 -28.48 12.23 51.29
C ARG A 272 -28.31 13.52 50.49
N LEU A 273 -28.60 13.44 49.20
CA LEU A 273 -28.53 14.59 48.29
C LEU A 273 -29.52 15.69 48.74
N THR A 274 -29.02 16.88 49.08
CA THR A 274 -29.79 18.06 49.51
C THR A 274 -29.75 19.17 48.44
N LYS A 275 -30.36 20.32 48.72
CA LYS A 275 -30.39 21.50 47.84
C LYS A 275 -29.79 22.69 48.59
N GLY A 276 -28.84 23.39 47.96
CA GLY A 276 -28.30 24.64 48.52
C GLY A 276 -27.41 24.49 49.76
N ALA A 277 -26.73 23.34 49.91
CA ALA A 277 -25.66 23.20 50.88
C ALA A 277 -24.45 24.10 50.49
N ALA A 278 -23.65 24.50 51.48
CA ALA A 278 -22.44 25.28 51.27
C ALA A 278 -21.52 24.60 50.25
N GLY A 279 -21.12 25.34 49.21
CA GLY A 279 -20.31 24.84 48.10
C GLY A 279 -21.11 24.35 46.88
N SER A 280 -22.41 24.07 47.00
CA SER A 280 -23.28 23.75 45.85
C SER A 280 -23.26 24.87 44.82
N GLN A 281 -22.93 24.55 43.56
CA GLN A 281 -22.88 25.53 42.47
C GLN A 281 -24.21 25.65 41.71
N ILE A 282 -25.07 24.62 41.80
CA ILE A 282 -26.29 24.53 40.99
C ILE A 282 -27.52 24.83 41.86
N LYS A 283 -28.43 25.68 41.37
CA LYS A 283 -29.69 26.03 42.07
C LYS A 283 -30.71 24.87 42.20
N ARG A 284 -30.33 23.65 41.80
CA ARG A 284 -31.14 22.41 41.84
C ARG A 284 -30.67 21.49 42.97
N ARG A 285 -31.24 20.28 43.06
CA ARG A 285 -30.71 19.21 43.90
C ARG A 285 -29.55 18.54 43.16
N GLU A 286 -28.39 18.43 43.78
CA GLU A 286 -27.22 17.77 43.17
C GLU A 286 -27.50 16.27 42.93
N ASN A 287 -27.04 15.73 41.80
CA ASN A 287 -27.06 14.29 41.50
C ASN A 287 -25.64 13.69 41.59
N PHE A 288 -25.54 12.36 41.64
CA PHE A 288 -24.25 11.65 41.56
C PHE A 288 -23.43 11.99 40.30
N GLN A 289 -24.09 12.35 39.20
CA GLN A 289 -23.44 12.88 38.00
C GLN A 289 -22.70 14.20 38.30
N ASP A 290 -23.38 15.17 38.90
CA ASP A 290 -22.81 16.48 39.25
C ASP A 290 -21.63 16.31 40.24
N LEU A 291 -21.80 15.45 41.24
CA LEU A 291 -20.76 15.14 42.24
C LEU A 291 -19.54 14.40 41.64
N PHE A 292 -19.76 13.48 40.70
CA PHE A 292 -18.68 12.79 39.98
C PHE A 292 -17.87 13.77 39.12
N GLY A 293 -18.56 14.70 38.44
CA GLY A 293 -17.92 15.77 37.66
C GLY A 293 -17.06 16.72 38.50
N ILE A 294 -17.36 16.90 39.79
CA ILE A 294 -16.55 17.68 40.74
C ILE A 294 -15.37 16.86 41.29
N LEU A 295 -15.53 15.54 41.49
CA LEU A 295 -14.49 14.67 42.06
C LEU A 295 -13.44 14.24 41.02
N PHE A 296 -13.86 13.85 39.82
CA PHE A 296 -12.99 13.26 38.80
C PHE A 296 -11.78 14.15 38.39
N PRO A 297 -11.92 15.50 38.26
CA PRO A 297 -10.78 16.38 37.96
C PRO A 297 -9.70 16.38 39.05
N ALA A 298 -10.04 16.01 40.30
CA ALA A 298 -9.06 15.87 41.36
C ALA A 298 -8.14 14.64 41.13
N THR A 299 -8.64 13.54 40.56
CA THR A 299 -7.84 12.31 40.36
C THR A 299 -7.05 12.31 39.04
N SER A 300 -7.53 13.05 38.04
CA SER A 300 -7.07 13.08 36.63
C SER A 300 -5.60 13.50 36.40
N GLY A 301 -4.83 13.81 37.42
CA GLY A 301 -3.52 14.47 37.31
C GLY A 301 -2.37 13.67 36.68
N ILE A 302 -2.61 12.42 36.24
CA ILE A 302 -1.60 11.40 35.92
C ILE A 302 -0.58 11.77 34.84
N PHE A 303 -0.93 12.65 33.90
CA PHE A 303 0.00 13.05 32.83
C PHE A 303 1.12 13.99 33.29
N ALA A 304 1.06 14.57 34.50
CA ALA A 304 2.06 15.52 34.98
C ALA A 304 3.48 14.92 34.95
N GLY A 305 3.67 13.72 35.52
CA GLY A 305 4.94 13.00 35.48
C GLY A 305 5.37 12.51 34.09
N THR A 306 4.46 12.44 33.12
CA THR A 306 4.82 12.14 31.71
C THR A 306 5.33 13.38 30.97
N SER A 307 4.84 14.57 31.32
CA SER A 307 5.10 15.81 30.57
C SER A 307 6.58 16.24 30.65
N MET A 308 7.28 15.82 31.70
CA MET A 308 8.72 16.02 31.89
C MET A 308 9.60 14.94 31.22
N SER A 309 9.05 14.10 30.32
CA SER A 309 9.73 12.91 29.77
C SER A 309 11.12 13.14 29.17
N GLY A 310 11.35 14.31 28.56
CA GLY A 310 12.62 14.68 27.94
C GLY A 310 13.74 14.99 28.93
N ASP A 311 13.37 15.39 30.15
CA ASP A 311 14.31 15.83 31.17
C ASP A 311 14.68 14.68 32.12
N LEU A 312 14.13 13.46 31.91
CA LEU A 312 14.37 12.25 32.72
C LEU A 312 15.64 11.50 32.29
N LYS A 313 16.39 10.94 33.25
CA LYS A 313 17.57 10.09 32.94
C LYS A 313 17.19 8.74 32.28
N ASN A 314 16.04 8.17 32.63
CA ASN A 314 15.58 6.87 32.14
C ASN A 314 14.03 6.82 31.99
N PRO A 315 13.43 7.53 31.02
CA PRO A 315 11.98 7.73 30.93
C PRO A 315 11.16 6.43 30.95
N SER A 316 11.57 5.41 30.20
CA SER A 316 10.85 4.13 30.10
C SER A 316 10.75 3.33 31.41
N ARG A 317 11.70 3.51 32.34
CA ARG A 317 11.66 2.93 33.70
C ARG A 317 11.12 3.89 34.74
N SER A 318 11.30 5.20 34.54
CA SER A 318 10.86 6.25 35.46
C SER A 318 9.36 6.52 35.39
N ILE A 319 8.77 6.57 34.19
CA ILE A 319 7.36 6.90 34.01
C ILE A 319 6.45 5.83 34.65
N PRO A 320 6.55 4.52 34.33
CA PRO A 320 5.65 3.53 34.91
C PRO A 320 5.73 3.45 36.43
N LYS A 321 6.94 3.49 37.00
CA LYS A 321 7.13 3.44 38.45
C LYS A 321 6.64 4.71 39.15
N GLY A 322 6.99 5.88 38.63
CA GLY A 322 6.62 7.16 39.26
C GLY A 322 5.11 7.40 39.25
N THR A 323 4.43 7.12 38.13
CA THR A 323 2.98 7.30 38.03
C THR A 323 2.21 6.30 38.89
N LEU A 324 2.60 5.02 38.92
CA LEU A 324 1.91 4.00 39.74
C LEU A 324 2.11 4.22 41.24
N TYR A 325 3.32 4.57 41.70
CA TYR A 325 3.53 4.90 43.12
C TYR A 325 2.82 6.20 43.52
N GLY A 326 2.72 7.18 42.61
CA GLY A 326 1.96 8.41 42.83
C GLY A 326 0.47 8.10 43.06
N LEU A 327 -0.16 7.37 42.12
CA LEU A 327 -1.56 6.94 42.25
C LEU A 327 -1.83 6.10 43.51
N ALA A 328 -0.93 5.18 43.85
CA ALA A 328 -1.08 4.35 45.05
C ALA A 328 -1.03 5.20 46.34
N LEU A 329 -0.13 6.18 46.42
CA LEU A 329 -0.06 7.12 47.55
C LEU A 329 -1.33 7.98 47.62
N THR A 330 -1.73 8.61 46.50
CA THR A 330 -2.84 9.57 46.52
C THR A 330 -4.19 8.91 46.79
N PHE A 331 -4.44 7.71 46.25
CA PHE A 331 -5.61 6.89 46.60
C PHE A 331 -5.66 6.57 48.10
N SER A 332 -4.51 6.22 48.69
CA SER A 332 -4.39 5.90 50.12
C SER A 332 -4.66 7.14 50.98
N THR A 333 -4.07 8.29 50.66
CA THR A 333 -4.29 9.53 51.40
C THR A 333 -5.74 10.02 51.30
N TYR A 334 -6.35 9.96 50.11
CA TYR A 334 -7.74 10.36 49.93
C TYR A 334 -8.69 9.43 50.72
N THR A 335 -8.47 8.12 50.69
CA THR A 335 -9.25 7.15 51.48
C THR A 335 -9.15 7.45 52.99
N ILE A 336 -7.94 7.71 53.50
CA ILE A 336 -7.72 8.05 54.92
C ILE A 336 -8.43 9.36 55.30
N VAL A 337 -8.30 10.42 54.50
CA VAL A 337 -8.94 11.72 54.75
C VAL A 337 -10.47 11.59 54.75
N ILE A 338 -11.05 10.89 53.77
CA ILE A 338 -12.51 10.70 53.65
C ILE A 338 -13.08 9.94 54.85
N LEU A 339 -12.48 8.80 55.22
CA LEU A 339 -12.93 8.00 56.37
C LEU A 339 -12.80 8.76 57.69
N THR A 340 -11.73 9.55 57.84
CA THR A 340 -11.47 10.28 59.08
C THR A 340 -12.38 11.50 59.24
N LEU A 341 -12.66 12.25 58.17
CA LEU A 341 -13.65 13.33 58.18
C LEU A 341 -15.05 12.79 58.53
N ALA A 342 -15.45 11.67 57.93
CA ALA A 342 -16.73 11.04 58.20
C ALA A 342 -16.89 10.59 59.66
N ALA A 343 -15.81 10.15 60.29
CA ALA A 343 -15.81 9.73 61.70
C ALA A 343 -15.69 10.89 62.69
N SER A 344 -15.32 12.11 62.27
CA SER A 344 -14.99 13.23 63.18
C SER A 344 -15.86 14.48 63.05
N VAL A 345 -16.63 14.62 61.97
CA VAL A 345 -17.44 15.81 61.67
C VAL A 345 -18.91 15.44 61.50
N THR A 346 -19.83 16.17 62.15
CA THR A 346 -21.27 15.92 61.97
C THR A 346 -21.75 16.33 60.58
N ARG A 347 -22.76 15.61 60.07
CA ARG A 347 -23.28 15.83 58.70
C ARG A 347 -23.82 17.23 58.45
N GLU A 348 -24.43 17.85 59.46
CA GLU A 348 -24.91 19.23 59.38
C GLU A 348 -23.76 20.23 59.17
N SER A 349 -22.60 20.00 59.78
CA SER A 349 -21.41 20.82 59.57
C SER A 349 -20.92 20.75 58.12
N LEU A 350 -20.92 19.53 57.54
CA LEU A 350 -20.55 19.27 56.13
C LEU A 350 -21.50 19.91 55.10
N TYR A 351 -22.70 20.35 55.51
CA TYR A 351 -23.63 21.10 54.65
C TYR A 351 -23.56 22.62 54.84
N ARG A 352 -22.96 23.11 55.91
CA ARG A 352 -23.04 24.53 56.34
C ARG A 352 -21.77 25.33 56.06
N ASP A 353 -20.61 24.66 56.00
CA ASP A 353 -19.34 25.28 55.67
C ASP A 353 -18.60 24.52 54.56
N VAL A 354 -17.92 25.27 53.69
CA VAL A 354 -17.02 24.76 52.65
C VAL A 354 -15.64 24.46 53.22
N ASN A 355 -15.17 25.30 54.14
CA ASN A 355 -13.81 25.29 54.68
C ASN A 355 -13.68 24.39 55.93
N ILE A 356 -14.57 23.42 56.07
CA ILE A 356 -14.71 22.55 57.24
C ILE A 356 -13.42 21.79 57.57
N ILE A 357 -12.58 21.51 56.56
CA ILE A 357 -11.26 20.87 56.72
C ILE A 357 -10.26 21.84 57.36
N GLN A 358 -10.30 23.13 57.01
CA GLN A 358 -9.46 24.17 57.60
C GLN A 358 -9.77 24.36 59.09
N ASP A 359 -11.06 24.42 59.44
CA ASP A 359 -11.51 24.83 60.77
C ASP A 359 -11.54 23.67 61.78
N THR A 360 -11.70 22.42 61.31
CA THR A 360 -11.57 21.21 62.15
C THR A 360 -10.13 20.76 62.39
N ASN A 361 -9.17 21.17 61.55
CA ASN A 361 -7.75 20.83 61.74
C ASN A 361 -7.10 21.52 62.96
N MET A 362 -6.12 20.89 63.59
CA MET A 362 -5.35 21.42 64.73
C MET A 362 -4.70 22.77 64.44
N SER A 363 -4.32 23.02 63.17
CA SER A 363 -3.92 24.35 62.69
C SER A 363 -4.54 24.64 61.33
N GLY A 364 -5.47 25.58 61.30
CA GLY A 364 -6.05 26.14 60.07
C GLY A 364 -5.07 27.03 59.26
N PHE A 365 -3.86 27.29 59.75
CA PHE A 365 -2.78 27.90 58.94
C PHE A 365 -2.05 26.83 58.11
N LEU A 366 -1.90 25.63 58.67
CA LEU A 366 -1.20 24.51 58.04
C LEU A 366 -2.03 23.85 56.91
N ILE A 367 -3.36 23.98 56.96
CA ILE A 367 -4.25 23.66 55.82
C ILE A 367 -4.06 24.66 54.67
N VAL A 368 -4.08 25.98 54.96
CA VAL A 368 -3.86 27.04 53.96
C VAL A 368 -2.50 26.92 53.27
N LEU A 369 -1.43 26.55 53.99
CA LEU A 369 -0.14 26.25 53.37
C LEU A 369 -0.20 25.04 52.41
N GLY A 370 -1.07 24.06 52.66
CA GLY A 370 -1.34 22.94 51.77
C GLY A 370 -2.08 23.37 50.50
N GLU A 371 -3.19 24.10 50.66
CA GLU A 371 -3.98 24.72 49.57
C GLU A 371 -3.12 25.58 48.65
N PHE A 372 -2.28 26.43 49.24
CA PHE A 372 -1.31 27.26 48.53
C PHE A 372 -0.30 26.38 47.79
N SER A 373 0.25 25.35 48.43
CA SER A 373 1.25 24.47 47.83
C SER A 373 0.73 23.74 46.59
N THR A 374 -0.46 23.14 46.65
CA THR A 374 -1.04 22.39 45.51
C THR A 374 -1.44 23.29 44.36
N SER A 375 -2.09 24.43 44.63
CA SER A 375 -2.56 25.36 43.58
C SER A 375 -1.40 26.06 42.87
N PHE A 376 -0.37 26.45 43.64
CA PHE A 376 0.85 27.02 43.11
C PHE A 376 1.62 26.00 42.26
N PHE A 377 1.76 24.75 42.74
CA PHE A 377 2.36 23.69 41.92
C PHE A 377 1.57 23.45 40.63
N SER A 378 0.24 23.31 40.70
CA SER A 378 -0.59 22.98 39.54
C SER A 378 -0.53 24.07 38.46
N SER A 379 -0.49 25.34 38.87
CA SER A 379 -0.24 26.49 37.98
C SER A 379 1.16 26.42 37.33
N LEU A 380 2.19 26.16 38.13
CA LEU A 380 3.59 26.08 37.70
C LEU A 380 3.84 24.90 36.75
N MET A 381 3.27 23.73 37.06
CA MET A 381 3.27 22.51 36.24
C MET A 381 2.50 22.72 34.93
N GLY A 382 1.37 23.42 34.97
CA GLY A 382 0.58 23.78 33.80
C GLY A 382 1.40 24.61 32.80
N ILE A 383 2.10 25.65 33.26
CA ILE A 383 2.98 26.49 32.42
C ILE A 383 4.07 25.65 31.74
N ILE A 384 4.91 24.94 32.51
CA ILE A 384 6.06 24.23 31.93
C ILE A 384 5.66 22.99 31.13
N GLY A 385 4.62 22.27 31.57
CA GLY A 385 4.10 21.08 30.89
C GLY A 385 3.48 21.44 29.54
N ALA A 386 2.59 22.43 29.52
CA ALA A 386 2.01 22.91 28.27
C ALA A 386 3.07 23.50 27.32
N ALA A 387 4.05 24.24 27.85
CA ALA A 387 5.15 24.78 27.04
C ALA A 387 6.02 23.71 26.38
N LYS A 388 6.38 22.62 27.09
CA LYS A 388 7.16 21.49 26.54
C LYS A 388 6.31 20.67 25.52
N VAL A 389 5.00 20.58 25.70
CA VAL A 389 4.07 19.99 24.70
C VAL A 389 4.00 20.85 23.43
N LEU A 390 3.78 22.17 23.55
CA LEU A 390 3.71 23.09 22.41
C LEU A 390 5.03 23.13 21.64
N GLN A 391 6.17 23.10 22.33
CA GLN A 391 7.50 23.01 21.71
C GLN A 391 7.61 21.79 20.80
N ALA A 392 7.10 20.63 21.22
CA ALA A 392 7.16 19.40 20.44
C ALA A 392 6.20 19.40 19.22
N ILE A 393 4.95 19.85 19.40
CA ILE A 393 3.99 20.06 18.29
C ILE A 393 4.60 21.00 17.23
N SER A 394 5.27 22.06 17.68
CA SER A 394 5.92 23.06 16.83
C SER A 394 7.14 22.53 16.08
N ARG A 395 7.85 21.54 16.64
CA ARG A 395 9.00 20.86 16.01
C ARG A 395 8.58 19.87 14.93
N ASP A 396 7.48 19.18 15.14
CA ASP A 396 6.91 18.29 14.13
C ASP A 396 6.28 19.09 12.97
N ALA A 397 6.05 20.40 13.14
CA ALA A 397 5.60 21.35 12.12
C ALA A 397 4.32 20.86 11.43
N LEU A 398 3.26 20.70 12.24
CA LEU A 398 1.95 20.21 11.83
C LEU A 398 1.02 21.32 11.30
N LEU A 399 1.16 22.54 11.82
CA LEU A 399 0.43 23.73 11.38
C LEU A 399 1.41 24.86 11.00
N PRO A 400 1.13 25.66 9.96
CA PRO A 400 1.97 26.79 9.59
C PRO A 400 2.00 27.85 10.70
N GLY A 401 3.13 28.55 10.84
CA GLY A 401 3.33 29.60 11.84
C GLY A 401 3.84 29.12 13.21
N LEU A 402 3.51 27.89 13.65
CA LEU A 402 3.93 27.37 14.96
C LEU A 402 5.46 27.21 15.12
N SER A 403 6.22 27.16 14.01
CA SER A 403 7.67 26.93 14.01
C SER A 403 8.50 27.96 14.83
N ILE A 404 7.92 29.10 15.20
CA ILE A 404 8.52 30.08 16.12
C ILE A 404 8.76 29.46 17.50
N PHE A 405 7.83 28.64 17.99
CA PHE A 405 7.84 28.00 19.33
C PHE A 405 8.66 26.69 19.38
N ALA A 406 9.24 26.26 18.26
CA ALA A 406 10.09 25.06 18.19
C ALA A 406 11.49 25.25 18.85
N LYS A 407 11.88 26.50 19.11
CA LYS A 407 13.22 26.89 19.59
C LYS A 407 13.37 26.68 21.10
N GLY A 408 14.32 25.83 21.48
CA GLY A 408 14.77 25.65 22.87
C GLY A 408 16.11 26.33 23.16
N THR A 409 16.48 26.38 24.43
CA THR A 409 17.70 27.03 24.93
C THR A 409 18.95 26.15 24.74
N LYS A 410 20.08 26.71 24.28
CA LYS A 410 21.29 25.96 23.89
C LYS A 410 21.89 24.97 24.92
N LYS A 411 21.58 25.07 26.22
CA LYS A 411 22.10 24.16 27.27
C LYS A 411 21.11 23.05 27.64
N ASN A 412 19.87 23.41 27.99
CA ASN A 412 18.87 22.49 28.55
C ASN A 412 17.65 22.26 27.64
N ASP A 413 17.68 22.81 26.42
CA ASP A 413 16.58 22.82 25.46
C ASP A 413 15.27 23.50 25.94
N ASP A 414 15.33 24.26 27.04
CA ASP A 414 14.14 24.83 27.69
C ASP A 414 13.40 25.86 26.79
N PRO A 415 12.06 25.77 26.66
CA PRO A 415 11.29 26.47 25.63
C PRO A 415 10.79 27.85 26.07
N ILE A 416 11.69 28.82 26.17
CA ILE A 416 11.38 30.21 26.58
C ILE A 416 10.20 30.81 25.78
N THR A 417 10.17 30.60 24.46
CA THR A 417 9.09 31.14 23.60
C THR A 417 7.73 30.47 23.86
N SER A 418 7.71 29.15 24.07
CA SER A 418 6.48 28.40 24.41
C SER A 418 5.98 28.72 25.82
N ILE A 419 6.87 29.02 26.77
CA ILE A 419 6.52 29.49 28.11
C ILE A 419 5.83 30.86 28.02
N LEU A 420 6.39 31.81 27.26
CA LEU A 420 5.83 33.16 27.14
C LEU A 420 4.44 33.20 26.45
N ILE A 421 4.21 32.41 25.39
CA ILE A 421 2.87 32.31 24.78
C ILE A 421 1.88 31.56 25.69
N THR A 422 2.36 30.58 26.47
CA THR A 422 1.53 29.89 27.46
C THR A 422 1.11 30.82 28.60
N LEU A 423 1.99 31.69 29.08
CA LEU A 423 1.63 32.77 30.00
C LEU A 423 0.58 33.70 29.37
N ALA A 424 0.79 34.15 28.13
CA ALA A 424 -0.15 35.05 27.46
C ALA A 424 -1.56 34.44 27.29
N ILE A 425 -1.65 33.14 26.99
CA ILE A 425 -2.94 32.44 26.91
C ILE A 425 -3.52 32.20 28.31
N ALA A 426 -2.73 31.79 29.31
CA ALA A 426 -3.18 31.64 30.70
C ALA A 426 -3.67 32.97 31.31
N GLN A 427 -3.12 34.10 30.87
CA GLN A 427 -3.58 35.43 31.25
C GLN A 427 -4.94 35.78 30.64
N ILE A 428 -5.23 35.29 29.43
CA ILE A 428 -6.55 35.42 28.79
C ILE A 428 -7.58 34.52 29.50
N THR A 429 -7.20 33.32 29.96
CA THR A 429 -8.16 32.39 30.56
C THR A 429 -8.73 32.87 31.89
N ILE A 430 -8.05 33.78 32.62
CA ILE A 430 -8.58 34.45 33.82
C ILE A 430 -9.85 35.28 33.53
N PHE A 431 -10.09 35.72 32.29
CA PHE A 431 -11.31 36.48 31.93
C PHE A 431 -12.56 35.61 31.72
N PHE A 432 -12.45 34.28 31.69
CA PHE A 432 -13.60 33.38 31.51
C PHE A 432 -14.15 32.87 32.84
N ASP A 433 -15.42 32.42 32.84
CA ASP A 433 -16.07 31.81 34.00
C ASP A 433 -15.37 30.51 34.41
N ILE A 434 -14.85 30.49 35.64
CA ILE A 434 -14.14 29.37 36.28
C ILE A 434 -14.90 28.04 36.08
N ASN A 435 -16.24 28.06 36.14
CA ASN A 435 -17.07 26.86 36.01
C ASN A 435 -17.04 26.29 34.58
N GLN A 436 -17.06 27.15 33.56
CA GLN A 436 -16.98 26.74 32.15
C GLN A 436 -15.58 26.24 31.81
N ILE A 437 -14.55 26.89 32.37
CA ILE A 437 -13.16 26.42 32.29
C ILE A 437 -13.04 25.03 32.90
N ALA A 438 -13.56 24.81 34.11
CA ALA A 438 -13.49 23.53 34.82
C ALA A 438 -14.12 22.38 34.01
N SER A 439 -15.32 22.58 33.45
CA SER A 439 -15.96 21.58 32.58
C SER A 439 -15.12 21.28 31.33
N PHE A 440 -14.57 22.30 30.66
CA PHE A 440 -13.73 22.09 29.48
C PHE A 440 -12.43 21.33 29.82
N VAL A 441 -11.73 21.73 30.89
CA VAL A 441 -10.51 21.08 31.37
C VAL A 441 -10.76 19.60 31.66
N SER A 442 -11.88 19.29 32.31
CA SER A 442 -12.32 17.92 32.60
C SER A 442 -12.49 17.10 31.31
N MET A 443 -13.18 17.66 30.31
CA MET A 443 -13.38 17.00 29.01
C MET A 443 -12.08 16.82 28.22
N ALA A 444 -11.12 17.76 28.32
CA ALA A 444 -9.82 17.64 27.68
C ALA A 444 -8.98 16.49 28.29
N TYR A 445 -8.99 16.33 29.62
CA TYR A 445 -8.33 15.19 30.28
C TYR A 445 -9.02 13.86 29.94
N LEU A 446 -10.36 13.78 30.03
CA LEU A 446 -11.14 12.59 29.67
C LEU A 446 -10.93 12.16 28.22
N MET A 447 -10.93 13.11 27.28
CA MET A 447 -10.59 12.85 25.88
C MET A 447 -9.17 12.29 25.74
N THR A 448 -8.19 12.87 26.45
CA THR A 448 -6.80 12.40 26.37
C THR A 448 -6.68 10.98 26.92
N PHE A 449 -7.44 10.62 27.96
CA PHE A 449 -7.53 9.22 28.45
C PHE A 449 -8.16 8.29 27.42
N LEU A 450 -9.31 8.67 26.84
CA LEU A 450 -10.00 7.88 25.82
C LEU A 450 -9.11 7.59 24.62
N VAL A 451 -8.48 8.61 24.03
CA VAL A 451 -7.67 8.39 22.82
C VAL A 451 -6.35 7.67 23.15
N THR A 452 -5.77 7.87 24.33
CA THR A 452 -4.58 7.10 24.77
C THR A 452 -4.89 5.60 24.94
N ASN A 453 -6.06 5.27 25.51
CA ASN A 453 -6.49 3.88 25.65
C ASN A 453 -6.86 3.26 24.28
N LEU A 454 -7.58 4.00 23.43
CA LEU A 454 -7.95 3.58 22.07
C LEU A 454 -6.69 3.30 21.21
N ALA A 455 -5.68 4.17 21.31
CA ALA A 455 -4.41 4.02 20.61
C ALA A 455 -3.73 2.69 20.94
N CYS A 456 -3.57 2.41 22.23
CA CYS A 456 -2.97 1.17 22.71
C CYS A 456 -3.74 -0.08 22.26
N PHE A 457 -5.08 -0.01 22.23
CA PHE A 457 -5.92 -1.10 21.72
C PHE A 457 -5.70 -1.31 20.21
N LEU A 458 -5.83 -0.25 19.40
CA LEU A 458 -5.68 -0.31 17.94
C LEU A 458 -4.28 -0.78 17.50
N LEU A 459 -3.23 -0.29 18.17
CA LEU A 459 -1.85 -0.70 17.91
C LEU A 459 -1.60 -2.18 18.24
N LYS A 460 -2.20 -2.68 19.34
CA LYS A 460 -2.05 -4.07 19.77
C LYS A 460 -2.83 -5.03 18.87
N ILE A 461 -4.06 -4.70 18.47
CA ILE A 461 -4.88 -5.56 17.58
C ILE A 461 -4.41 -5.50 16.13
N GLY A 462 -3.95 -4.33 15.65
CA GLY A 462 -3.30 -4.16 14.35
C GLY A 462 -1.95 -4.87 14.22
N SER A 463 -1.45 -5.49 15.31
CA SER A 463 -0.17 -6.21 15.37
C SER A 463 1.02 -5.37 14.86
N ALA A 464 1.01 -4.07 15.21
CA ALA A 464 1.95 -3.12 14.63
C ALA A 464 3.41 -3.49 14.97
N PRO A 465 4.31 -3.71 13.97
CA PRO A 465 5.68 -4.20 14.23
C PRO A 465 6.52 -3.30 15.14
N ASN A 466 6.15 -2.01 15.20
CA ASN A 466 6.78 -0.95 15.99
C ASN A 466 6.15 -0.78 17.40
N PHE A 467 5.11 -1.55 17.74
CA PHE A 467 4.45 -1.51 19.05
C PHE A 467 4.73 -2.77 19.86
N ARG A 468 5.84 -2.73 20.61
CA ARG A 468 6.35 -3.80 21.46
C ARG A 468 6.50 -3.31 22.92
N PRO A 469 5.39 -2.97 23.59
CA PRO A 469 5.43 -2.49 24.97
C PRO A 469 6.06 -3.55 25.90
N SER A 470 7.14 -3.19 26.60
CA SER A 470 7.82 -4.07 27.57
C SER A 470 7.15 -4.09 28.95
N PHE A 471 6.12 -3.27 29.17
CA PHE A 471 5.43 -3.16 30.45
C PHE A 471 4.46 -4.35 30.69
N HIS A 472 4.76 -5.15 31.70
CA HIS A 472 4.13 -6.47 31.93
C HIS A 472 2.61 -6.44 32.21
N TYR A 473 2.10 -5.40 32.90
CA TYR A 473 0.67 -5.34 33.27
C TYR A 473 -0.25 -4.82 32.15
N PHE A 474 0.27 -4.58 30.94
CA PHE A 474 -0.51 -4.10 29.81
C PHE A 474 -1.10 -5.25 28.96
N ASN A 475 -2.41 -5.18 28.69
CA ASN A 475 -3.08 -6.06 27.74
C ASN A 475 -4.00 -5.26 26.78
N SER A 476 -4.34 -5.85 25.63
CA SER A 476 -5.31 -5.28 24.68
C SER A 476 -6.69 -5.12 25.32
N THR A 477 -7.10 -6.09 26.15
CA THR A 477 -8.37 -6.05 26.90
C THR A 477 -8.42 -4.90 27.89
N THR A 478 -7.33 -4.62 28.62
CA THR A 478 -7.29 -3.47 29.55
C THR A 478 -7.38 -2.15 28.80
N ALA A 479 -6.73 -2.03 27.63
CA ALA A 479 -6.83 -0.83 26.79
C ALA A 479 -8.26 -0.63 26.23
N PHE A 480 -8.91 -1.71 25.79
CA PHE A 480 -10.30 -1.68 25.32
C PHE A 480 -11.28 -1.26 26.43
N VAL A 481 -11.18 -1.87 27.62
CA VAL A 481 -11.99 -1.51 28.79
C VAL A 481 -11.73 -0.06 29.20
N GLY A 482 -10.47 0.39 29.23
CA GLY A 482 -10.13 1.80 29.50
C GLY A 482 -10.76 2.77 28.49
N THR A 483 -10.82 2.39 27.21
CA THR A 483 -11.48 3.18 26.15
C THR A 483 -12.97 3.32 26.41
N ILE A 484 -13.65 2.22 26.73
CA ILE A 484 -15.09 2.22 27.00
C ILE A 484 -15.41 3.02 28.27
N ILE A 485 -14.71 2.77 29.38
CA ILE A 485 -15.03 3.43 30.66
C ILE A 485 -14.72 4.93 30.58
N SER A 486 -13.58 5.35 30.02
CA SER A 486 -13.29 6.79 29.87
C SER A 486 -14.28 7.51 28.97
N GLY A 487 -14.72 6.88 27.86
CA GLY A 487 -15.77 7.43 27.00
C GLY A 487 -17.13 7.51 27.69
N ALA A 488 -17.53 6.45 28.41
CA ALA A 488 -18.75 6.43 29.20
C ALA A 488 -18.73 7.51 30.29
N SER A 489 -17.63 7.65 31.04
CA SER A 489 -17.45 8.70 32.05
C SER A 489 -17.45 10.11 31.46
N MET A 490 -16.96 10.29 30.23
CA MET A 490 -16.98 11.57 29.52
C MET A 490 -18.42 12.03 29.21
N PHE A 491 -19.22 11.18 28.56
CA PHE A 491 -20.63 11.48 28.28
C PHE A 491 -21.52 11.46 29.53
N PHE A 492 -21.18 10.64 30.55
CA PHE A 492 -21.87 10.62 31.84
C PHE A 492 -21.64 11.91 32.63
N THR A 493 -20.46 12.52 32.55
CA THR A 493 -20.17 13.77 33.25
C THR A 493 -20.93 14.94 32.62
N ASP A 494 -20.64 15.27 31.37
CA ASP A 494 -21.37 16.30 30.61
C ASP A 494 -21.35 15.98 29.11
N GLY A 495 -22.46 15.44 28.61
CA GLY A 495 -22.60 15.09 27.19
C GLY A 495 -22.54 16.27 26.21
N VAL A 496 -22.81 17.50 26.65
CA VAL A 496 -22.80 18.69 25.77
C VAL A 496 -21.37 19.15 25.54
N TYR A 497 -20.61 19.38 26.62
CA TYR A 497 -19.19 19.73 26.51
C TYR A 497 -18.36 18.56 25.96
N ALA A 498 -18.73 17.30 26.25
CA ALA A 498 -18.11 16.14 25.61
C ALA A 498 -18.28 16.14 24.09
N THR A 499 -19.51 16.34 23.60
CA THR A 499 -19.80 16.39 22.15
C THR A 499 -19.06 17.55 21.48
N GLY A 500 -19.08 18.74 22.08
CA GLY A 500 -18.35 19.91 21.58
C GLY A 500 -16.84 19.65 21.48
N CYS A 501 -16.24 19.03 22.50
CA CYS A 501 -14.83 18.65 22.50
C CYS A 501 -14.50 17.63 21.39
N VAL A 502 -15.34 16.61 21.20
CA VAL A 502 -15.20 15.63 20.11
C VAL A 502 -15.30 16.29 18.72
N CYS A 503 -16.23 17.22 18.52
CA CYS A 503 -16.30 18.01 17.29
C CYS A 503 -15.00 18.80 17.05
N VAL A 504 -14.44 19.46 18.07
CA VAL A 504 -13.14 20.17 17.97
C VAL A 504 -12.00 19.21 17.60
N LEU A 505 -11.94 18.02 18.21
CA LEU A 505 -10.92 17.01 17.88
C LEU A 505 -11.02 16.55 16.42
N VAL A 506 -12.23 16.28 15.92
CA VAL A 506 -12.46 15.87 14.52
C VAL A 506 -12.13 17.01 13.55
N THR A 507 -12.47 18.26 13.88
CA THR A 507 -12.10 19.43 13.08
C THR A 507 -10.58 19.62 13.04
N LEU A 508 -9.88 19.47 14.17
CA LEU A 508 -8.41 19.52 14.22
C LEU A 508 -7.77 18.36 13.43
N PHE A 509 -8.35 17.16 13.49
CA PHE A 509 -7.88 16.00 12.73
C PHE A 509 -7.94 16.25 11.23
N LEU A 510 -9.11 16.68 10.72
CA LEU A 510 -9.27 17.03 9.31
C LEU A 510 -8.37 18.20 8.90
N LEU A 511 -8.24 19.23 9.74
CA LEU A 511 -7.36 20.37 9.49
C LEU A 511 -5.90 19.93 9.35
N ILE A 512 -5.40 19.06 10.26
CA ILE A 512 -4.02 18.57 10.20
C ILE A 512 -3.84 17.61 9.02
N HIS A 513 -4.80 16.74 8.71
CA HIS A 513 -4.76 15.88 7.52
C HIS A 513 -4.63 16.68 6.20
N TYR A 514 -5.34 17.81 6.08
CA TYR A 514 -5.24 18.67 4.89
C TYR A 514 -4.05 19.65 4.88
N MET A 515 -3.49 20.03 6.04
CA MET A 515 -2.42 21.03 6.14
C MET A 515 -1.01 20.47 6.38
N ALA A 516 -0.87 19.27 6.96
CA ALA A 516 0.43 18.73 7.31
C ALA A 516 1.12 18.10 6.08
N PRO A 517 2.40 18.42 5.82
CA PRO A 517 3.13 17.75 4.75
C PRO A 517 3.41 16.29 5.14
N PRO A 518 3.36 15.33 4.19
CA PRO A 518 3.53 13.90 4.47
C PRO A 518 4.87 13.64 5.18
N LYS A 519 4.81 12.97 6.33
CA LYS A 519 5.97 12.68 7.18
C LYS A 519 6.47 11.25 6.94
N THR A 520 7.78 11.06 7.04
CA THR A 520 8.46 9.78 6.75
C THR A 520 8.44 8.76 7.90
N TRP A 521 7.95 9.15 9.08
CA TRP A 521 7.79 8.27 10.23
C TRP A 521 6.36 7.72 10.21
N GLY A 522 6.26 6.41 9.97
CA GLY A 522 5.05 5.76 9.48
C GLY A 522 3.83 5.86 10.38
N ASP A 523 2.67 5.91 9.74
CA ASP A 523 1.35 6.03 10.37
C ASP A 523 0.77 4.66 10.75
N VAL A 524 -0.17 4.64 11.72
CA VAL A 524 -0.89 3.43 12.12
C VAL A 524 -1.73 2.88 10.96
N SER A 525 -2.26 3.75 10.09
CA SER A 525 -2.94 3.30 8.86
C SER A 525 -2.00 2.43 8.00
N GLN A 526 -0.74 2.83 7.81
CA GLN A 526 0.23 2.08 7.00
C GLN A 526 0.52 0.70 7.60
N SER A 527 0.62 0.59 8.94
CA SER A 527 0.81 -0.70 9.60
C SER A 527 -0.42 -1.61 9.47
N LEU A 528 -1.63 -1.04 9.59
CA LEU A 528 -2.88 -1.77 9.41
C LEU A 528 -3.04 -2.23 7.95
N ILE A 529 -2.78 -1.35 6.99
CA ILE A 529 -2.77 -1.63 5.55
C ILE A 529 -1.76 -2.74 5.23
N TYR A 530 -0.52 -2.68 5.74
CA TYR A 530 0.48 -3.72 5.48
C TYR A 530 0.05 -5.09 6.02
N HIS A 531 -0.45 -5.15 7.25
CA HIS A 531 -0.99 -6.39 7.82
C HIS A 531 -2.17 -6.93 6.99
N GLN A 532 -3.08 -6.05 6.57
CA GLN A 532 -4.27 -6.42 5.82
C GLN A 532 -3.96 -6.86 4.38
N VAL A 533 -3.05 -6.17 3.69
CA VAL A 533 -2.54 -6.54 2.35
C VAL A 533 -1.81 -7.87 2.43
N ARG A 534 -0.90 -8.07 3.39
CA ARG A 534 -0.23 -9.37 3.60
C ARG A 534 -1.25 -10.49 3.84
N LYS A 535 -2.27 -10.25 4.67
CA LYS A 535 -3.32 -11.23 4.98
C LYS A 535 -4.22 -11.55 3.78
N TYR A 536 -4.43 -10.61 2.86
CA TYR A 536 -5.14 -10.86 1.60
C TYR A 536 -4.24 -11.58 0.57
N LEU A 537 -2.98 -11.19 0.40
CA LEU A 537 -2.03 -11.87 -0.49
C LEU A 537 -1.80 -13.34 -0.09
N LEU A 538 -1.71 -13.65 1.21
CA LEU A 538 -1.62 -15.02 1.73
C LEU A 538 -2.92 -15.83 1.57
N ARG A 539 -4.04 -15.19 1.21
CA ARG A 539 -5.32 -15.85 0.88
C ARG A 539 -5.55 -15.96 -0.63
N LEU A 540 -4.77 -15.24 -1.44
CA LEU A 540 -4.90 -15.22 -2.89
C LEU A 540 -4.21 -16.45 -3.49
N ARG A 541 -5.03 -17.42 -3.89
CA ARG A 541 -4.61 -18.59 -4.70
C ARG A 541 -4.41 -18.16 -6.18
N PRO A 542 -3.67 -18.94 -7.01
CA PRO A 542 -3.55 -18.68 -8.44
C PRO A 542 -4.93 -18.55 -9.13
N GLU A 543 -4.99 -17.77 -10.21
CA GLU A 543 -6.24 -17.51 -10.94
C GLU A 543 -6.78 -18.78 -11.61
N HIS A 544 -8.01 -19.15 -11.27
CA HIS A 544 -8.79 -20.12 -12.04
C HIS A 544 -9.38 -19.43 -13.28
N VAL A 545 -9.45 -20.13 -14.43
CA VAL A 545 -9.86 -19.60 -15.75
C VAL A 545 -11.09 -18.67 -15.68
N LYS A 546 -12.13 -19.07 -14.93
CA LYS A 546 -13.37 -18.31 -14.70
C LYS A 546 -13.18 -16.89 -14.13
N PHE A 547 -12.05 -16.59 -13.50
CA PHE A 547 -11.73 -15.31 -12.86
C PHE A 547 -10.52 -14.59 -13.48
N TRP A 548 -9.98 -15.10 -14.59
CA TRP A 548 -8.82 -14.53 -15.29
C TRP A 548 -8.97 -13.03 -15.56
N ARG A 549 -7.89 -12.26 -15.41
CA ARG A 549 -7.83 -10.84 -15.78
C ARG A 549 -6.48 -10.49 -16.43
N PRO A 550 -6.41 -9.50 -17.33
CA PRO A 550 -5.13 -9.07 -17.90
C PRO A 550 -4.26 -8.39 -16.84
N GLN A 551 -3.37 -9.15 -16.22
CA GLN A 551 -2.32 -8.67 -15.33
C GLN A 551 -1.09 -8.34 -16.20
N ILE A 552 -0.94 -7.07 -16.54
CA ILE A 552 -0.01 -6.62 -17.59
C ILE A 552 1.39 -6.34 -17.03
N LEU A 553 2.42 -6.88 -17.67
CA LEU A 553 3.82 -6.42 -17.57
C LEU A 553 4.20 -5.74 -18.88
N LEU A 554 4.37 -4.43 -18.87
CA LEU A 554 4.81 -3.66 -20.05
C LEU A 554 6.29 -3.31 -19.90
N PHE A 555 7.11 -3.72 -20.86
CA PHE A 555 8.49 -3.25 -20.94
C PHE A 555 8.55 -1.87 -21.59
N VAL A 556 9.25 -0.94 -20.94
CA VAL A 556 9.36 0.47 -21.35
C VAL A 556 10.83 0.89 -21.27
N ASN A 557 11.36 1.39 -22.39
CA ASN A 557 12.74 1.89 -22.46
C ASN A 557 12.80 3.35 -22.01
N ASN A 558 11.88 4.19 -22.53
CA ASN A 558 11.73 5.59 -22.13
C ASN A 558 10.24 5.94 -21.97
N PHE A 559 9.85 6.38 -20.76
CA PHE A 559 8.46 6.73 -20.45
C PHE A 559 7.98 8.02 -21.13
N GLU A 560 8.89 8.88 -21.63
CA GLU A 560 8.51 10.12 -22.33
C GLU A 560 8.01 9.85 -23.75
N SER A 561 8.72 9.03 -24.54
CA SER A 561 8.27 8.62 -25.88
C SER A 561 7.12 7.61 -25.82
N GLN A 562 7.22 6.61 -24.94
CA GLN A 562 6.22 5.54 -24.81
C GLN A 562 5.03 5.91 -23.89
N TYR A 563 4.88 7.18 -23.52
CA TYR A 563 3.81 7.70 -22.64
C TYR A 563 2.40 7.22 -23.06
N LYS A 564 2.09 7.30 -24.35
CA LYS A 564 0.79 6.89 -24.90
C LYS A 564 0.52 5.39 -24.73
N MET A 565 1.54 4.55 -24.92
CA MET A 565 1.46 3.10 -24.72
C MET A 565 1.20 2.76 -23.24
N ILE A 566 1.85 3.46 -22.30
CA ILE A 566 1.59 3.31 -20.85
C ILE A 566 0.12 3.61 -20.52
N HIS A 567 -0.44 4.69 -21.08
CA HIS A 567 -1.85 5.07 -20.87
C HIS A 567 -2.85 4.13 -21.56
N PHE A 568 -2.50 3.56 -22.71
CA PHE A 568 -3.27 2.49 -23.36
C PHE A 568 -3.31 1.23 -22.49
N CYS A 569 -2.16 0.71 -22.03
CA CYS A 569 -2.11 -0.46 -21.14
C CYS A 569 -2.80 -0.21 -19.79
N ASN A 570 -2.72 1.00 -19.23
CA ASN A 570 -3.46 1.40 -18.03
C ASN A 570 -5.00 1.45 -18.25
N SER A 571 -5.46 1.61 -19.49
CA SER A 571 -6.87 1.40 -19.86
C SER A 571 -7.19 -0.10 -19.96
N LEU A 572 -6.38 -0.84 -20.73
CA LEU A 572 -6.56 -2.25 -21.05
C LEU A 572 -6.61 -3.17 -19.81
N LYS A 573 -5.89 -2.83 -18.73
CA LYS A 573 -5.90 -3.64 -17.50
C LYS A 573 -7.23 -3.65 -16.73
N LYS A 574 -8.18 -2.75 -17.01
CA LYS A 574 -9.50 -2.62 -16.30
C LYS A 574 -9.39 -2.70 -14.76
N GLY A 575 -8.35 -2.09 -14.19
CA GLY A 575 -8.07 -2.06 -12.74
C GLY A 575 -7.22 -3.20 -12.17
N ALA A 576 -6.85 -4.22 -12.95
CA ALA A 576 -5.98 -5.33 -12.54
C ALA A 576 -4.52 -4.89 -12.26
N LEU A 577 -3.65 -5.85 -11.95
CA LEU A 577 -2.21 -5.61 -11.81
C LEU A 577 -1.64 -5.00 -13.10
N PHE A 578 -0.74 -4.02 -12.95
CA PHE A 578 0.05 -3.47 -14.04
C PHE A 578 1.44 -3.14 -13.51
N VAL A 579 2.46 -3.64 -14.19
CA VAL A 579 3.88 -3.47 -13.85
C VAL A 579 4.58 -2.85 -15.05
N LEU A 580 5.34 -1.78 -14.80
CA LEU A 580 6.28 -1.23 -15.77
C LEU A 580 7.66 -1.85 -15.50
N GLY A 581 8.16 -2.60 -16.49
CA GLY A 581 9.49 -3.20 -16.48
C GLY A 581 10.50 -2.32 -17.22
N ARG A 582 11.67 -2.08 -16.62
CA ARG A 582 12.85 -1.60 -17.36
C ARG A 582 14.07 -2.43 -17.01
N VAL A 583 14.87 -2.73 -18.02
CA VAL A 583 16.21 -3.32 -17.88
C VAL A 583 17.22 -2.21 -18.13
N LEU A 584 18.22 -2.10 -17.26
CA LEU A 584 19.43 -1.31 -17.49
C LEU A 584 20.57 -2.28 -17.81
N VAL A 585 21.19 -2.12 -18.98
CA VAL A 585 22.26 -2.99 -19.49
C VAL A 585 23.59 -2.52 -18.92
N THR A 586 24.27 -3.36 -18.12
CA THR A 586 25.49 -2.97 -17.41
C THR A 586 26.26 -4.18 -16.85
N ASP A 587 27.57 -4.21 -17.10
CA ASP A 587 28.46 -5.27 -16.59
C ASP A 587 28.80 -5.12 -15.10
N ASP A 588 28.81 -3.90 -14.57
CA ASP A 588 29.10 -3.62 -13.15
C ASP A 588 27.85 -3.21 -12.38
N PHE A 589 27.34 -4.17 -11.59
CA PHE A 589 26.24 -3.94 -10.67
C PHE A 589 26.53 -2.86 -9.61
N ALA A 590 27.79 -2.69 -9.17
CA ALA A 590 28.13 -1.80 -8.06
C ALA A 590 27.96 -0.32 -8.42
N THR A 591 28.40 0.09 -9.61
CA THR A 591 28.14 1.45 -10.14
C THR A 591 26.70 1.62 -10.64
N ALA A 592 26.01 0.54 -11.02
CA ALA A 592 24.62 0.59 -11.46
C ALA A 592 23.61 0.86 -10.32
N VAL A 593 23.79 0.30 -9.11
CA VAL A 593 22.86 0.46 -7.97
C VAL A 593 22.43 1.93 -7.68
N PRO A 594 23.32 2.95 -7.63
CA PRO A 594 22.89 4.33 -7.46
C PRO A 594 22.09 4.89 -8.65
N VAL A 595 22.35 4.41 -9.88
CA VAL A 595 21.59 4.78 -11.09
C VAL A 595 20.19 4.16 -11.04
N VAL A 596 20.08 2.86 -10.75
CA VAL A 596 18.79 2.15 -10.55
C VAL A 596 17.92 2.88 -9.52
N ARG A 597 18.49 3.31 -8.39
CA ARG A 597 17.76 4.05 -7.34
C ARG A 597 17.34 5.45 -7.79
N LYS A 598 18.15 6.14 -8.60
CA LYS A 598 17.80 7.44 -9.21
C LYS A 598 16.62 7.27 -10.17
N GLU A 599 16.71 6.30 -11.08
CA GLU A 599 15.63 5.98 -12.03
C GLU A 599 14.35 5.57 -11.30
N GLN A 600 14.41 4.63 -10.36
CA GLN A 600 13.24 4.22 -9.58
C GLN A 600 12.58 5.42 -8.87
N THR A 601 13.35 6.41 -8.42
CA THR A 601 12.82 7.65 -7.84
C THR A 601 12.17 8.58 -8.89
N ALA A 602 12.70 8.63 -10.12
CA ALA A 602 12.11 9.39 -11.22
C ALA A 602 10.80 8.75 -11.72
N TRP A 603 10.79 7.43 -11.92
CA TRP A 603 9.63 6.68 -12.39
C TRP A 603 8.47 6.72 -11.38
N ASN A 604 8.75 6.65 -10.07
CA ASN A 604 7.71 6.82 -9.05
C ASN A 604 7.04 8.20 -9.14
N LYS A 605 7.80 9.28 -9.38
CA LYS A 605 7.24 10.63 -9.57
C LYS A 605 6.45 10.74 -10.88
N PHE A 606 6.90 10.09 -11.94
CA PHE A 606 6.15 10.01 -13.20
C PHE A 606 4.79 9.32 -13.00
N ILE A 607 4.74 8.22 -12.23
CA ILE A 607 3.49 7.54 -11.86
C ILE A 607 2.58 8.44 -11.01
N GLU A 608 3.13 9.12 -10.00
CA GLU A 608 2.40 10.05 -9.13
C GLU A 608 1.78 11.21 -9.93
N PHE A 609 2.53 11.78 -10.87
CA PHE A 609 2.10 12.89 -11.73
C PHE A 609 1.07 12.46 -12.79
N SER A 610 1.33 11.35 -13.50
CA SER A 610 0.46 10.82 -14.56
C SER A 610 -0.82 10.15 -14.03
N LYS A 611 -0.87 9.83 -12.72
CA LYS A 611 -1.96 9.12 -12.03
C LYS A 611 -2.23 7.71 -12.58
N VAL A 612 -1.27 7.13 -13.31
CA VAL A 612 -1.27 5.75 -13.77
C VAL A 612 -1.21 4.82 -12.55
N LYS A 613 -1.99 3.73 -12.55
CA LYS A 613 -2.02 2.78 -11.42
C LYS A 613 -1.13 1.58 -11.69
N ALA A 614 0.18 1.78 -11.70
CA ALA A 614 1.18 0.74 -11.95
C ALA A 614 2.18 0.60 -10.80
N PHE A 615 2.85 -0.56 -10.74
CA PHE A 615 4.09 -0.78 -10.00
C PHE A 615 5.29 -0.66 -10.93
N ILE A 616 6.47 -0.42 -10.39
CA ILE A 616 7.72 -0.27 -11.15
C ILE A 616 8.69 -1.40 -10.76
N ASN A 617 9.20 -2.14 -11.73
CA ASN A 617 10.29 -3.09 -11.57
C ASN A 617 11.45 -2.69 -12.49
N ILE A 618 12.54 -2.16 -11.92
CA ILE A 618 13.76 -1.81 -12.66
C ILE A 618 14.86 -2.77 -12.22
N THR A 619 15.43 -3.50 -13.17
CA THR A 619 16.57 -4.38 -12.94
C THR A 619 17.83 -3.85 -13.62
N ALA A 620 18.99 -4.28 -13.13
CA ALA A 620 20.29 -4.12 -13.79
C ALA A 620 20.82 -5.51 -14.14
N ALA A 621 21.26 -5.71 -15.39
CA ALA A 621 21.71 -7.00 -15.90
C ALA A 621 22.80 -6.80 -16.98
N PRO A 622 23.71 -7.77 -17.19
CA PRO A 622 24.75 -7.67 -18.22
C PRO A 622 24.14 -7.67 -19.64
N ASN A 623 23.09 -8.47 -19.86
CA ASN A 623 22.35 -8.50 -21.13
C ASN A 623 20.86 -8.16 -20.93
N ILE A 624 20.22 -7.71 -22.01
CA ILE A 624 18.77 -7.49 -22.03
C ILE A 624 17.96 -8.78 -21.89
N GLU A 625 18.39 -9.91 -22.46
CA GLU A 625 17.65 -11.19 -22.33
C GLU A 625 17.58 -11.64 -20.86
N TRP A 626 18.74 -11.67 -20.19
CA TRP A 626 18.83 -11.94 -18.75
C TRP A 626 18.01 -10.96 -17.90
N GLY A 627 18.00 -9.68 -18.25
CA GLY A 627 17.17 -8.67 -17.57
C GLY A 627 15.67 -8.95 -17.71
N VAL A 628 15.19 -9.23 -18.93
CA VAL A 628 13.77 -9.53 -19.19
C VAL A 628 13.34 -10.81 -18.49
N ARG A 629 14.10 -11.91 -18.64
CA ARG A 629 13.85 -13.19 -17.94
C ARG A 629 13.69 -12.98 -16.43
N ASN A 630 14.63 -12.26 -15.83
CA ASN A 630 14.59 -11.95 -14.40
C ASN A 630 13.40 -11.07 -13.99
N VAL A 631 13.02 -10.07 -14.79
CA VAL A 631 11.84 -9.22 -14.50
C VAL A 631 10.55 -10.03 -14.59
N VAL A 632 10.37 -10.90 -15.59
CA VAL A 632 9.17 -11.74 -15.73
C VAL A 632 9.05 -12.72 -14.55
N LEU A 633 10.13 -13.42 -14.20
CA LEU A 633 10.13 -14.40 -13.11
C LEU A 633 9.99 -13.78 -11.71
N SER A 634 10.43 -12.53 -11.52
CA SER A 634 10.37 -11.82 -10.23
C SER A 634 9.17 -10.86 -10.07
N ALA A 635 8.42 -10.56 -11.12
CA ALA A 635 7.32 -9.61 -11.05
C ALA A 635 6.11 -10.16 -10.29
N GLY A 636 5.68 -9.43 -9.26
CA GLY A 636 4.51 -9.75 -8.44
C GLY A 636 4.85 -10.32 -7.06
N LEU A 637 3.83 -10.79 -6.35
CA LEU A 637 3.99 -11.39 -5.02
C LEU A 637 2.84 -12.38 -4.72
N GLY A 638 3.20 -13.62 -4.36
CA GLY A 638 2.22 -14.69 -4.14
C GLY A 638 1.45 -15.01 -5.43
N GLY A 639 0.11 -15.01 -5.34
CA GLY A 639 -0.80 -15.19 -6.47
C GLY A 639 -1.08 -13.92 -7.30
N MET A 640 -0.52 -12.77 -6.94
CA MET A 640 -0.64 -11.53 -7.73
C MET A 640 0.61 -11.39 -8.63
N ARG A 641 0.54 -11.88 -9.88
CA ARG A 641 1.64 -11.90 -10.84
C ARG A 641 1.15 -11.55 -12.25
N PRO A 642 1.97 -10.92 -13.11
CA PRO A 642 1.62 -10.71 -14.52
C PRO A 642 1.31 -12.03 -15.24
N ASN A 643 0.38 -11.97 -16.20
CA ASN A 643 0.02 -13.07 -17.09
C ASN A 643 0.01 -12.65 -18.58
N VAL A 644 0.09 -11.35 -18.88
CA VAL A 644 0.32 -10.81 -20.24
C VAL A 644 1.57 -9.94 -20.23
N VAL A 645 2.53 -10.23 -21.11
CA VAL A 645 3.72 -9.41 -21.33
C VAL A 645 3.53 -8.57 -22.60
N VAL A 646 3.79 -7.27 -22.52
CA VAL A 646 3.69 -6.32 -23.64
C VAL A 646 5.06 -5.73 -23.95
N ILE A 647 5.45 -5.73 -25.22
CA ILE A 647 6.71 -5.15 -25.73
C ILE A 647 6.43 -4.24 -26.94
N ASP A 648 7.24 -3.19 -27.13
CA ASP A 648 7.24 -2.38 -28.36
C ASP A 648 7.87 -3.20 -29.51
N GLN A 649 7.41 -2.99 -30.73
CA GLN A 649 7.97 -3.69 -31.90
C GLN A 649 9.42 -3.25 -32.14
N PHE A 650 10.27 -4.20 -32.55
CA PHE A 650 11.56 -3.89 -33.14
C PHE A 650 11.43 -2.96 -34.36
N ARG A 651 12.32 -1.97 -34.50
CA ARG A 651 12.38 -1.05 -35.65
C ARG A 651 13.84 -0.81 -36.04
N LYS A 652 14.16 -0.94 -37.32
CA LYS A 652 15.55 -0.86 -37.82
C LYS A 652 16.13 0.55 -37.72
N ASP A 653 15.36 1.58 -38.09
CA ASP A 653 15.80 2.98 -38.17
C ASP A 653 16.32 3.57 -36.85
N ASN A 654 15.91 3.03 -35.71
CA ASN A 654 16.44 3.42 -34.39
C ASN A 654 17.93 3.07 -34.20
N SER A 655 18.53 2.29 -35.11
CA SER A 655 19.96 1.97 -35.14
C SER A 655 20.79 3.11 -35.76
N ASP A 656 20.29 3.72 -36.84
CA ASP A 656 21.05 4.61 -37.71
C ASP A 656 20.67 6.10 -37.58
N ALA A 657 19.72 6.44 -36.69
CA ALA A 657 19.26 7.80 -36.38
C ALA A 657 20.31 8.70 -35.69
N SER A 658 21.60 8.56 -36.01
CA SER A 658 22.67 9.46 -35.56
C SER A 658 23.79 9.70 -36.58
N LEU A 659 23.45 10.01 -37.84
CA LEU A 659 24.41 10.53 -38.83
C LEU A 659 23.78 11.44 -39.90
N ASP A 660 23.23 12.60 -39.51
CA ASP A 660 22.90 13.69 -40.46
C ASP A 660 23.42 15.06 -39.95
N PRO A 661 24.62 15.50 -40.38
CA PRO A 661 25.23 16.75 -39.95
C PRO A 661 24.74 17.97 -40.76
N GLY A 662 23.41 18.09 -40.99
CA GLY A 662 22.86 18.87 -42.11
C GLY A 662 21.88 20.02 -41.83
N LEU A 663 21.20 20.11 -40.67
CA LEU A 663 20.07 21.06 -40.50
C LEU A 663 20.03 21.81 -39.14
N PRO A 664 20.01 23.16 -39.12
CA PRO A 664 20.00 23.94 -37.87
C PRO A 664 18.59 24.10 -37.30
N LEU A 665 18.20 23.24 -36.35
CA LEU A 665 16.89 23.30 -35.70
C LEU A 665 16.72 24.56 -34.81
N VAL A 666 15.63 25.28 -35.05
CA VAL A 666 15.39 26.64 -34.52
C VAL A 666 15.20 26.65 -33.00
N ARG A 667 16.02 27.45 -32.31
CA ARG A 667 15.83 27.79 -30.89
C ARG A 667 14.75 28.88 -30.73
N PRO A 668 13.70 28.68 -29.89
CA PRO A 668 12.77 29.74 -29.56
C PRO A 668 13.48 30.92 -28.88
N THR A 669 13.35 32.12 -29.45
CA THR A 669 14.12 33.28 -29.02
C THR A 669 13.63 33.88 -27.71
N ARG A 670 14.55 34.18 -26.78
CA ARG A 670 14.42 35.38 -25.94
C ARG A 670 15.77 36.08 -25.78
N ARG A 671 15.75 37.40 -26.01
CA ARG A 671 16.89 38.34 -25.97
C ARG A 671 17.36 38.49 -24.49
N THR A 672 18.59 38.88 -24.14
CA THR A 672 19.46 39.92 -24.75
C THR A 672 20.97 39.66 -24.66
N SER A 673 21.69 40.41 -25.51
CA SER A 673 23.11 40.85 -25.48
C SER A 673 23.65 41.31 -24.11
N SER A 674 24.97 41.41 -23.87
CA SER A 674 26.20 40.96 -24.60
C SER A 674 27.46 41.21 -23.74
N ASN A 675 28.57 40.52 -24.03
CA ASN A 675 29.92 41.07 -24.32
C ASN A 675 31.01 39.97 -24.30
N LEU A 676 32.16 40.26 -24.92
CA LEU A 676 33.30 39.32 -25.12
C LEU A 676 34.44 39.58 -24.13
N SER A 677 35.25 38.54 -23.88
CA SER A 677 36.72 38.60 -24.02
C SER A 677 37.34 37.19 -23.97
N ASP A 678 38.48 37.01 -24.64
CA ASP A 678 39.17 35.73 -24.84
C ASP A 678 39.81 35.11 -23.59
N GLY A 679 40.22 33.83 -23.70
CA GLY A 679 41.02 33.10 -22.71
C GLY A 679 41.31 31.68 -23.16
N GLU A 680 42.59 31.27 -23.13
CA GLU A 680 43.10 30.01 -23.69
C GLU A 680 42.55 28.74 -23.02
N GLY A 681 42.61 27.61 -23.73
CA GLY A 681 41.98 26.35 -23.35
C GLY A 681 42.79 25.47 -22.40
N ASP A 682 42.08 24.78 -21.51
CA ASP A 682 42.58 23.72 -20.62
C ASP A 682 41.73 22.44 -20.84
N PRO A 683 42.29 21.31 -21.29
CA PRO A 683 41.53 20.15 -21.76
C PRO A 683 40.91 19.27 -20.66
N LEU A 684 40.61 19.83 -19.47
CA LEU A 684 40.27 19.06 -18.26
C LEU A 684 38.83 19.19 -17.73
N ARG A 685 37.82 19.33 -18.60
CA ARG A 685 36.41 19.37 -18.14
C ARG A 685 35.32 18.66 -18.96
N LYS A 686 35.65 17.57 -19.67
CA LYS A 686 34.62 16.55 -20.01
C LYS A 686 34.17 15.89 -18.69
N THR A 687 33.02 16.31 -18.19
CA THR A 687 32.60 15.96 -16.82
C THR A 687 31.95 14.58 -16.80
N ARG A 688 32.42 13.73 -15.88
CA ARG A 688 32.15 12.29 -15.77
C ARG A 688 30.72 12.00 -15.29
N THR A 689 29.72 12.30 -16.10
CA THR A 689 28.29 12.09 -15.76
C THR A 689 27.45 11.70 -16.97
N ASP A 690 27.85 12.09 -18.18
CA ASP A 690 27.09 11.87 -19.43
C ASP A 690 27.26 10.44 -20.00
N SER A 691 28.08 9.59 -19.37
CA SER A 691 28.51 8.27 -19.86
C SER A 691 27.51 7.13 -19.66
N PHE A 692 26.27 7.43 -19.30
CA PHE A 692 25.17 6.47 -19.11
C PHE A 692 23.92 6.83 -19.96
N GLU A 693 24.00 7.86 -20.82
CA GLU A 693 22.80 8.49 -21.40
C GLU A 693 22.40 7.94 -22.78
N ARG A 694 22.93 6.79 -23.18
CA ARG A 694 22.43 5.97 -24.30
C ARG A 694 22.54 4.49 -23.95
N ASP A 695 21.41 3.87 -23.62
CA ASP A 695 21.28 2.41 -23.68
C ASP A 695 21.62 1.97 -25.13
N PRO A 696 22.41 0.90 -25.34
CA PRO A 696 22.73 0.45 -26.70
C PRO A 696 21.46 -0.01 -27.43
N PRO A 697 21.33 0.27 -28.75
CA PRO A 697 20.19 -0.22 -29.51
C PRO A 697 20.13 -1.75 -29.42
N MET A 698 18.96 -2.27 -29.08
CA MET A 698 18.72 -3.71 -28.97
C MET A 698 19.04 -4.39 -30.30
N ASN A 699 19.74 -5.53 -30.26
CA ASN A 699 19.99 -6.34 -31.45
C ASN A 699 18.70 -7.07 -31.87
N VAL A 700 18.49 -7.26 -33.18
CA VAL A 700 17.39 -8.07 -33.76
C VAL A 700 17.37 -9.45 -33.11
N GLN A 701 18.55 -10.06 -32.98
CA GLN A 701 18.72 -11.37 -32.38
C GLN A 701 18.31 -11.40 -30.90
N SER A 702 18.75 -10.43 -30.09
CA SER A 702 18.35 -10.30 -28.67
C SER A 702 16.85 -10.08 -28.49
N TYR A 703 16.21 -9.31 -29.38
CA TYR A 703 14.76 -9.13 -29.37
C TYR A 703 14.02 -10.44 -29.66
N LEU A 704 14.48 -11.21 -30.67
CA LEU A 704 13.84 -12.48 -31.01
C LEU A 704 14.12 -13.57 -29.95
N THR A 705 15.32 -13.62 -29.37
CA THR A 705 15.60 -14.47 -28.19
C THR A 705 14.62 -14.17 -27.05
N VAL A 706 14.41 -12.90 -26.72
CA VAL A 706 13.43 -12.48 -25.70
C VAL A 706 12.01 -12.93 -26.07
N LEU A 707 11.62 -12.85 -27.36
CA LEU A 707 10.31 -13.29 -27.81
C LEU A 707 10.14 -14.81 -27.73
N GLU A 708 11.13 -15.58 -28.15
CA GLU A 708 11.17 -17.06 -28.02
C GLU A 708 11.18 -17.50 -26.54
N ASP A 709 11.95 -16.83 -25.68
CA ASP A 709 11.95 -17.07 -24.22
C ASP A 709 10.55 -16.89 -23.63
N LEU A 710 9.87 -15.78 -23.98
CA LEU A 710 8.54 -15.45 -23.49
C LEU A 710 7.48 -16.44 -23.97
N LEU A 711 7.55 -16.86 -25.25
CA LEU A 711 6.56 -17.72 -25.88
C LEU A 711 6.73 -19.20 -25.52
N PHE A 712 7.94 -19.75 -25.63
CA PHE A 712 8.17 -21.20 -25.53
C PHE A 712 8.60 -21.65 -24.14
N GLN A 713 9.59 -20.97 -23.55
CA GLN A 713 10.19 -21.36 -22.27
C GLN A 713 9.33 -20.91 -21.07
N LEU A 714 8.91 -19.64 -21.06
CA LEU A 714 8.12 -19.04 -19.99
C LEU A 714 6.61 -19.20 -20.19
N ARG A 715 6.18 -19.56 -21.41
CA ARG A 715 4.76 -19.79 -21.81
C ARG A 715 3.81 -18.66 -21.40
N MET A 716 4.29 -17.43 -21.49
CA MET A 716 3.49 -16.24 -21.22
C MET A 716 2.52 -15.97 -22.38
N ASN A 717 1.43 -15.26 -22.12
CA ASN A 717 0.69 -14.59 -23.18
C ASN A 717 1.47 -13.32 -23.55
N VAL A 718 1.74 -13.10 -24.84
CA VAL A 718 2.62 -12.03 -25.33
C VAL A 718 1.86 -11.12 -26.26
N ALA A 719 2.14 -9.82 -26.18
CA ALA A 719 1.64 -8.82 -27.12
C ALA A 719 2.76 -7.89 -27.61
N VAL A 720 2.88 -7.73 -28.93
CA VAL A 720 3.80 -6.80 -29.58
C VAL A 720 3.01 -5.57 -30.05
N ALA A 721 3.48 -4.38 -29.70
CA ALA A 721 2.81 -3.10 -29.95
C ALA A 721 3.50 -2.34 -31.10
N ARG A 722 2.78 -2.06 -32.19
CA ARG A 722 3.23 -1.22 -33.32
C ARG A 722 2.46 0.10 -33.36
N GLY A 723 3.14 1.21 -33.65
CA GLY A 723 2.50 2.51 -33.97
C GLY A 723 1.92 3.31 -32.79
N PHE A 724 2.10 2.86 -31.54
CA PHE A 724 1.51 3.49 -30.34
C PHE A 724 2.07 4.88 -29.99
N GLU A 725 3.10 5.37 -30.69
CA GLU A 725 3.54 6.78 -30.64
C GLU A 725 2.52 7.73 -31.28
N ASN A 726 1.79 7.27 -32.30
CA ASN A 726 0.82 8.09 -33.03
C ASN A 726 -0.63 7.89 -32.58
N ILE A 727 -0.93 6.94 -31.69
CA ILE A 727 -2.29 6.71 -31.19
C ILE A 727 -2.88 7.98 -30.54
N GLU A 728 -4.16 8.23 -30.80
CA GLU A 728 -4.96 9.26 -30.13
C GLU A 728 -5.62 8.64 -28.89
N LEU A 729 -5.44 9.26 -27.72
CA LEU A 729 -6.09 8.81 -26.49
C LEU A 729 -7.46 9.51 -26.35
N PRO A 730 -8.57 8.76 -26.14
CA PRO A 730 -9.91 9.34 -26.08
C PRO A 730 -10.07 10.28 -24.88
N GLY A 731 -10.65 11.46 -25.13
CA GLY A 731 -10.78 12.55 -24.16
C GLY A 731 -9.70 13.64 -24.25
N THR A 732 -8.87 13.65 -25.30
CA THR A 732 -7.88 14.72 -25.55
C THR A 732 -8.45 15.86 -26.42
N ASN A 733 -9.32 15.54 -27.38
CA ASN A 733 -10.17 16.46 -28.15
C ASN A 733 -11.50 15.73 -28.42
N ASP A 734 -12.65 16.34 -28.12
CA ASP A 734 -13.98 15.69 -28.20
C ASP A 734 -14.69 15.89 -29.57
N GLU A 735 -13.99 16.43 -30.58
CA GLU A 735 -14.57 16.79 -31.90
C GLU A 735 -14.27 15.78 -33.03
N SER A 736 -13.57 14.68 -32.77
CA SER A 736 -13.31 13.65 -33.79
C SER A 736 -14.49 12.68 -33.97
N PRO A 737 -14.76 12.19 -35.20
CA PRO A 737 -15.83 11.20 -35.42
C PRO A 737 -15.55 9.90 -34.67
N ALA A 738 -16.61 9.19 -34.28
CA ALA A 738 -16.49 7.95 -33.53
C ALA A 738 -15.72 6.88 -34.33
N LYS A 739 -14.55 6.50 -33.82
CA LYS A 739 -13.62 5.56 -34.46
C LYS A 739 -14.00 4.11 -34.17
N PHE A 740 -13.32 3.15 -34.77
CA PHE A 740 -13.50 1.73 -34.46
C PHE A 740 -12.37 1.14 -33.59
N ILE A 741 -12.69 0.07 -32.87
CA ILE A 741 -11.72 -0.88 -32.33
C ILE A 741 -11.93 -2.17 -33.13
N ASP A 742 -10.96 -2.55 -33.95
CA ASP A 742 -11.08 -3.71 -34.84
C ASP A 742 -10.34 -4.90 -34.27
N LEU A 743 -11.07 -6.01 -34.11
CA LEU A 743 -10.53 -7.28 -33.71
C LEU A 743 -10.45 -8.20 -34.93
N TRP A 744 -9.23 -8.59 -35.30
CA TRP A 744 -8.92 -9.54 -36.38
C TRP A 744 -8.36 -10.85 -35.77
N PRO A 745 -9.19 -11.71 -35.16
CA PRO A 745 -8.73 -12.95 -34.54
C PRO A 745 -8.48 -14.02 -35.61
N ILE A 746 -7.31 -13.98 -36.25
CA ILE A 746 -6.97 -14.92 -37.32
C ILE A 746 -6.63 -16.31 -36.77
N GLN A 747 -7.25 -17.37 -37.31
CA GLN A 747 -6.97 -18.74 -36.87
C GLN A 747 -5.65 -19.25 -37.46
N MET A 748 -4.59 -19.23 -36.65
CA MET A 748 -3.34 -19.95 -36.93
C MET A 748 -3.51 -21.45 -36.64
N SER A 749 -3.05 -22.30 -37.56
CA SER A 749 -3.16 -23.76 -37.46
C SER A 749 -1.83 -24.44 -37.75
N GLY A 750 -1.41 -25.38 -36.91
CA GLY A 750 -0.10 -26.01 -36.98
C GLY A 750 -0.13 -27.53 -36.98
N GLU A 751 0.55 -28.16 -37.94
CA GLU A 751 0.73 -29.63 -37.98
C GLU A 751 2.01 -30.02 -37.24
N ILE A 752 1.90 -30.34 -35.96
CA ILE A 752 3.04 -30.81 -35.17
C ILE A 752 3.31 -32.27 -35.52
N SER A 753 4.45 -32.53 -36.17
CA SER A 753 4.96 -33.86 -36.47
C SER A 753 5.79 -34.38 -35.29
N SER A 754 5.21 -35.26 -34.47
CA SER A 754 5.98 -36.00 -33.46
C SER A 754 6.77 -37.13 -34.12
N ASP A 755 8.10 -37.10 -34.08
CA ASP A 755 8.97 -38.19 -34.56
C ASP A 755 9.04 -39.35 -33.55
N GLY A 756 7.87 -39.86 -33.19
CA GLY A 756 7.68 -41.02 -32.33
C GLY A 756 7.51 -42.28 -33.17
N GLY A 757 8.61 -43.00 -33.39
CA GLY A 757 8.72 -44.36 -33.95
C GLY A 757 7.48 -44.98 -34.64
N ARG A 758 7.55 -45.07 -35.98
CA ARG A 758 6.70 -45.92 -36.87
C ARG A 758 5.25 -45.50 -37.16
N LYS A 759 4.69 -44.43 -36.59
CA LYS A 759 3.51 -43.76 -37.19
C LYS A 759 3.59 -42.24 -37.03
N CYS A 760 3.79 -41.52 -38.13
CA CYS A 760 3.60 -40.07 -38.16
C CYS A 760 2.09 -39.74 -38.05
N THR A 761 1.63 -39.43 -36.83
CA THR A 761 0.32 -38.83 -36.58
C THR A 761 0.50 -37.32 -36.46
N ASN A 762 0.16 -36.57 -37.52
CA ASN A 762 0.22 -35.12 -37.49
C ASN A 762 -0.90 -34.59 -36.58
N TYR A 763 -0.53 -33.98 -35.46
CA TYR A 763 -1.51 -33.32 -34.58
C TYR A 763 -1.70 -31.88 -35.06
N LEU A 764 -2.91 -31.57 -35.55
CA LEU A 764 -3.29 -30.23 -35.95
C LEU A 764 -3.71 -29.41 -34.72
N THR A 765 -2.83 -28.55 -34.22
CA THR A 765 -3.17 -27.56 -33.20
C THR A 765 -3.85 -26.35 -33.84
N THR A 766 -4.78 -25.72 -33.11
CA THR A 766 -5.42 -24.46 -33.53
C THR A 766 -5.40 -23.47 -32.38
N ASN A 767 -4.95 -22.24 -32.63
CA ASN A 767 -4.67 -21.26 -31.57
C ASN A 767 -5.94 -20.52 -31.09
N PHE A 768 -6.96 -21.28 -30.68
CA PHE A 768 -8.24 -20.76 -30.17
C PHE A 768 -8.07 -19.91 -28.89
N ASP A 769 -7.04 -20.18 -28.09
CA ASP A 769 -6.67 -19.36 -26.93
C ASP A 769 -6.25 -17.93 -27.33
N THR A 770 -5.59 -17.77 -28.48
CA THR A 770 -5.25 -16.45 -29.03
C THR A 770 -6.51 -15.75 -29.57
N TYR A 771 -7.39 -16.50 -30.24
CA TYR A 771 -8.68 -16.00 -30.73
C TYR A 771 -9.53 -15.43 -29.58
N THR A 772 -9.67 -16.18 -28.49
CA THR A 772 -10.44 -15.78 -27.30
C THR A 772 -9.77 -14.64 -26.51
N LEU A 773 -8.44 -14.62 -26.41
CA LEU A 773 -7.71 -13.52 -25.77
C LEU A 773 -7.90 -12.19 -26.53
N ILE A 774 -7.85 -12.19 -27.87
CA ILE A 774 -8.10 -10.99 -28.69
C ILE A 774 -9.52 -10.45 -28.45
N LEU A 775 -10.53 -11.32 -28.46
CA LEU A 775 -11.91 -10.94 -28.14
C LEU A 775 -12.05 -10.34 -26.74
N GLN A 776 -11.38 -10.91 -25.74
CA GLN A 776 -11.43 -10.38 -24.37
C GLN A 776 -10.70 -9.05 -24.23
N LEU A 777 -9.49 -8.89 -24.77
CA LEU A 777 -8.75 -7.63 -24.69
C LEU A 777 -9.52 -6.46 -25.34
N GLY A 778 -10.11 -6.69 -26.52
CA GLY A 778 -10.97 -5.72 -27.20
C GLY A 778 -12.25 -5.39 -26.42
N CYS A 779 -12.95 -6.41 -25.92
CA CYS A 779 -14.14 -6.22 -25.08
C CYS A 779 -13.82 -5.46 -23.78
N ILE A 780 -12.72 -5.81 -23.11
CA ILE A 780 -12.24 -5.17 -21.88
C ILE A 780 -11.95 -3.68 -22.14
N LEU A 781 -11.26 -3.34 -23.24
CA LEU A 781 -11.02 -1.94 -23.64
C LEU A 781 -12.35 -1.19 -23.88
N ASN A 782 -13.30 -1.81 -24.59
CA ASN A 782 -14.65 -1.28 -24.82
C ASN A 782 -15.53 -1.18 -23.55
N THR A 783 -15.09 -1.69 -22.39
CA THR A 783 -15.75 -1.40 -21.10
C THR A 783 -15.21 -0.17 -20.38
N VAL A 784 -14.12 0.43 -20.85
CA VAL A 784 -13.56 1.67 -20.27
C VAL A 784 -14.39 2.88 -20.74
N PRO A 785 -14.89 3.76 -19.83
CA PRO A 785 -15.88 4.79 -20.21
C PRO A 785 -15.44 5.81 -21.28
N SER A 786 -14.14 6.07 -21.45
CA SER A 786 -13.64 6.93 -22.53
C SER A 786 -13.72 6.20 -23.88
N TRP A 787 -13.12 5.02 -23.98
CA TRP A 787 -13.15 4.16 -25.17
C TRP A 787 -14.58 3.80 -25.60
N LYS A 788 -15.47 3.48 -24.66
CA LYS A 788 -16.88 3.15 -24.94
C LYS A 788 -17.70 4.30 -25.53
N ARG A 789 -17.28 5.56 -25.32
CA ARG A 789 -17.93 6.75 -25.91
C ARG A 789 -17.36 7.08 -27.27
N SER A 790 -16.03 7.04 -27.40
CA SER A 790 -15.32 7.47 -28.60
C SER A 790 -15.21 6.38 -29.67
N CYS A 791 -15.41 5.10 -29.33
CA CYS A 791 -15.21 3.97 -30.24
C CYS A 791 -16.35 2.95 -30.24
N ARG A 792 -16.55 2.28 -31.38
CA ARG A 792 -17.38 1.07 -31.53
C ARG A 792 -16.52 -0.17 -31.78
N LEU A 793 -16.93 -1.32 -31.25
CA LEU A 793 -16.20 -2.59 -31.37
C LEU A 793 -16.65 -3.36 -32.62
N ARG A 794 -15.69 -3.74 -33.48
CA ARG A 794 -15.92 -4.60 -34.66
C ARG A 794 -15.10 -5.88 -34.53
N VAL A 795 -15.65 -7.00 -35.00
CA VAL A 795 -14.96 -8.28 -35.15
C VAL A 795 -14.93 -8.60 -36.64
N ALA A 796 -13.72 -8.69 -37.19
CA ALA A 796 -13.45 -8.88 -38.61
C ALA A 796 -12.82 -10.26 -38.84
N VAL A 797 -13.47 -11.08 -39.64
CA VAL A 797 -13.02 -12.41 -40.04
C VAL A 797 -13.05 -12.49 -41.58
N PHE A 798 -12.29 -13.40 -42.17
CA PHE A 798 -12.28 -13.63 -43.60
C PHE A 798 -12.41 -15.11 -43.94
N VAL A 799 -12.99 -15.39 -45.10
CA VAL A 799 -13.03 -16.68 -45.77
C VAL A 799 -12.39 -16.57 -47.16
N GLU A 800 -12.18 -17.67 -47.88
CA GLU A 800 -11.64 -17.62 -49.24
C GLU A 800 -12.73 -17.32 -50.28
N TYR A 801 -13.88 -18.00 -50.20
CA TYR A 801 -14.97 -17.94 -51.19
C TYR A 801 -16.26 -17.36 -50.60
N GLU A 802 -17.07 -16.74 -51.46
CA GLU A 802 -18.38 -16.14 -51.13
C GLU A 802 -19.35 -17.12 -50.46
N THR A 803 -19.28 -18.41 -50.83
CA THR A 803 -20.10 -19.51 -50.30
C THR A 803 -19.97 -19.68 -48.79
N ASP A 804 -18.80 -19.37 -48.23
CA ASP A 804 -18.41 -19.72 -46.87
C ASP A 804 -18.73 -18.57 -45.89
N VAL A 805 -19.02 -17.37 -46.43
CA VAL A 805 -19.24 -16.11 -45.69
C VAL A 805 -20.41 -16.22 -44.70
N GLU A 806 -21.51 -16.85 -45.12
CA GLU A 806 -22.74 -16.91 -44.34
C GLU A 806 -22.72 -18.05 -43.29
N GLU A 807 -21.91 -19.09 -43.48
CA GLU A 807 -21.61 -20.05 -42.41
C GLU A 807 -20.73 -19.39 -41.34
N GLU A 808 -19.64 -18.75 -41.76
CA GLU A 808 -18.68 -18.09 -40.86
C GLU A 808 -19.33 -16.96 -40.07
N ARG A 809 -20.18 -16.13 -40.70
CA ARG A 809 -20.97 -15.09 -40.02
C ARG A 809 -21.79 -15.65 -38.87
N ARG A 810 -22.49 -16.77 -39.10
CA ARG A 810 -23.30 -17.47 -38.09
C ARG A 810 -22.42 -18.05 -36.98
N ARG A 811 -21.28 -18.68 -37.34
CA ARG A 811 -20.29 -19.22 -36.39
C ARG A 811 -19.78 -18.14 -35.42
N VAL A 812 -19.37 -16.99 -35.95
CA VAL A 812 -18.86 -15.85 -35.16
C VAL A 812 -19.97 -15.22 -34.31
N MET A 813 -21.18 -15.03 -34.86
CA MET A 813 -22.31 -14.49 -34.10
C MET A 813 -22.69 -15.37 -32.90
N THR A 814 -22.82 -16.69 -33.08
CA THR A 814 -23.11 -17.61 -31.98
C THR A 814 -21.99 -17.65 -30.93
N LEU A 815 -20.73 -17.51 -31.33
CA LEU A 815 -19.61 -17.42 -30.39
C LEU A 815 -19.66 -16.11 -29.57
N LEU A 816 -19.92 -14.98 -30.22
CA LEU A 816 -20.04 -13.68 -29.53
C LEU A 816 -21.28 -13.61 -28.63
N GLU A 817 -22.39 -14.24 -29.02
CA GLU A 817 -23.60 -14.38 -28.20
C GLU A 817 -23.31 -15.21 -26.92
N LYS A 818 -22.69 -16.38 -27.06
CA LYS A 818 -22.24 -17.21 -25.92
C LYS A 818 -21.30 -16.45 -24.97
N LEU A 819 -20.41 -15.62 -25.52
CA LEU A 819 -19.48 -14.78 -24.75
C LEU A 819 -20.10 -13.44 -24.29
N ARG A 820 -21.34 -13.13 -24.68
CA ARG A 820 -22.06 -11.86 -24.44
C ARG A 820 -21.34 -10.60 -24.96
N ILE A 821 -20.49 -10.74 -25.98
CA ILE A 821 -19.72 -9.63 -26.55
C ILE A 821 -20.56 -8.93 -27.62
N CYS A 822 -21.01 -7.71 -27.31
CA CYS A 822 -21.68 -6.84 -28.27
C CYS A 822 -20.66 -6.19 -29.22
N ALA A 823 -20.50 -6.76 -30.42
CA ALA A 823 -19.64 -6.24 -31.49
C ALA A 823 -20.30 -6.36 -32.86
N GLU A 824 -19.88 -5.53 -33.81
CA GLU A 824 -20.31 -5.58 -35.21
C GLU A 824 -19.50 -6.64 -35.98
N VAL A 825 -20.16 -7.61 -36.62
CA VAL A 825 -19.50 -8.75 -37.27
C VAL A 825 -19.33 -8.50 -38.76
N LEU A 826 -18.08 -8.30 -39.17
CA LEU A 826 -17.65 -8.19 -40.57
C LEU A 826 -17.04 -9.53 -41.02
N VAL A 827 -17.51 -10.02 -42.17
CA VAL A 827 -16.95 -11.23 -42.80
C VAL A 827 -16.66 -10.89 -44.26
N PHE A 828 -15.40 -11.04 -44.64
CA PHE A 828 -14.88 -10.75 -45.98
C PHE A 828 -14.57 -12.06 -46.72
N TRP A 829 -14.49 -12.04 -48.06
CA TRP A 829 -14.02 -13.17 -48.84
C TRP A 829 -12.88 -12.76 -49.77
N LEU A 830 -11.77 -13.50 -49.74
CA LEU A 830 -10.54 -13.12 -50.45
C LEU A 830 -10.72 -13.13 -51.98
N ALA A 831 -11.58 -14.00 -52.50
CA ALA A 831 -11.86 -14.13 -53.92
C ALA A 831 -12.84 -13.07 -54.50
N SER A 832 -13.20 -12.00 -53.76
CA SER A 832 -14.15 -10.98 -54.24
C SER A 832 -13.74 -10.27 -55.53
N GLY A 833 -12.43 -10.15 -55.75
CA GLY A 833 -11.83 -9.43 -56.88
C GLY A 833 -11.39 -8.00 -56.56
N ASP A 834 -11.73 -7.50 -55.37
CA ASP A 834 -11.31 -6.18 -54.87
C ASP A 834 -9.83 -6.20 -54.42
N LEU A 835 -9.40 -7.30 -53.79
CA LEU A 835 -8.01 -7.49 -53.33
C LEU A 835 -7.08 -7.69 -54.53
N GLN A 836 -6.25 -6.69 -54.78
CA GLN A 836 -5.28 -6.67 -55.89
C GLN A 836 -4.17 -7.69 -55.67
N THR A 837 -3.65 -7.80 -54.45
CA THR A 837 -2.60 -8.75 -54.07
C THR A 837 -3.06 -10.19 -54.25
N TYR A 838 -4.29 -10.53 -53.85
CA TYR A 838 -4.86 -11.87 -54.05
C TYR A 838 -4.98 -12.20 -55.55
N ARG A 839 -5.38 -11.22 -56.39
CA ARG A 839 -5.45 -11.38 -57.85
C ARG A 839 -4.08 -11.56 -58.51
N ILE A 840 -3.05 -10.85 -58.06
CA ILE A 840 -1.66 -11.03 -58.53
C ILE A 840 -1.12 -12.39 -58.10
N ILE A 841 -1.19 -12.71 -56.80
CA ILE A 841 -0.54 -13.88 -56.22
C ILE A 841 -1.28 -15.18 -56.58
N VAL A 842 -2.60 -15.26 -56.35
CA VAL A 842 -3.37 -16.51 -56.52
C VAL A 842 -3.90 -16.66 -57.94
N ASN A 843 -4.64 -15.67 -58.46
CA ASN A 843 -5.24 -15.76 -59.80
C ASN A 843 -4.20 -15.60 -60.93
N GLY A 844 -3.10 -14.89 -60.69
CA GLY A 844 -2.06 -14.61 -61.69
C GLY A 844 -2.41 -13.52 -62.71
N ASP A 845 -3.34 -12.62 -62.34
CA ASP A 845 -3.72 -11.46 -63.15
C ASP A 845 -2.66 -10.35 -63.02
N ARG A 846 -1.99 -10.04 -64.13
CA ARG A 846 -1.04 -8.91 -64.27
C ARG A 846 -1.52 -7.89 -65.31
N ASN A 847 -2.78 -8.00 -65.75
CA ASN A 847 -3.35 -7.27 -66.88
C ASN A 847 -4.39 -6.20 -66.46
N ASN A 848 -5.07 -6.40 -65.32
CA ASN A 848 -6.18 -5.55 -64.87
C ASN A 848 -6.02 -5.11 -63.39
N VAL A 849 -4.79 -4.79 -62.98
CA VAL A 849 -4.39 -4.48 -61.60
C VAL A 849 -3.47 -3.25 -61.61
N ASP A 850 -3.43 -2.45 -60.54
CA ASP A 850 -2.61 -1.23 -60.51
C ASP A 850 -1.12 -1.56 -60.52
N LYS A 851 -0.37 -0.88 -61.39
CA LYS A 851 1.07 -1.11 -61.55
C LYS A 851 1.84 -0.94 -60.24
N VAL A 852 1.50 0.05 -59.43
CA VAL A 852 2.17 0.30 -58.14
C VAL A 852 2.03 -0.90 -57.19
N VAL A 853 0.88 -1.59 -57.18
CA VAL A 853 0.68 -2.81 -56.36
C VAL A 853 1.38 -4.01 -57.00
N LEU A 854 1.35 -4.12 -58.33
CA LEU A 854 2.08 -5.17 -59.05
C LEU A 854 3.59 -5.08 -58.82
N ASP A 855 4.17 -3.90 -58.99
CA ASP A 855 5.60 -3.61 -58.81
C ASP A 855 6.01 -3.85 -57.34
N ALA A 856 5.17 -3.47 -56.36
CA ALA A 856 5.41 -3.74 -54.94
C ALA A 856 5.34 -5.23 -54.57
N VAL A 857 4.38 -5.99 -55.11
CA VAL A 857 4.29 -7.45 -54.89
C VAL A 857 5.45 -8.17 -55.55
N GLU A 858 5.87 -7.73 -56.74
CA GLU A 858 7.04 -8.29 -57.42
C GLU A 858 8.33 -7.96 -56.67
N GLN A 859 8.49 -6.75 -56.12
CA GLN A 859 9.64 -6.37 -55.28
C GLN A 859 9.69 -7.16 -53.96
N VAL A 860 8.58 -7.30 -53.23
CA VAL A 860 8.57 -8.00 -51.92
C VAL A 860 8.77 -9.52 -52.07
N LEU A 861 8.47 -10.09 -53.24
CA LEU A 861 8.62 -11.53 -53.53
C LEU A 861 9.77 -11.85 -54.51
N GLU A 862 10.62 -10.88 -54.89
CA GLU A 862 11.71 -11.12 -55.85
C GLU A 862 12.71 -12.18 -55.36
N GLU A 863 12.97 -12.18 -54.04
CA GLU A 863 13.89 -13.09 -53.34
C GLU A 863 13.36 -14.53 -53.19
N GLU A 864 12.09 -14.80 -53.55
CA GLU A 864 11.43 -16.09 -53.31
C GLU A 864 11.55 -17.05 -54.50
N ASP A 865 12.21 -18.20 -54.29
CA ASP A 865 12.37 -19.29 -55.26
C ASP A 865 11.01 -19.69 -55.91
N TRP A 866 9.98 -19.89 -55.09
CA TRP A 866 8.67 -20.37 -55.53
C TRP A 866 7.90 -19.35 -56.37
N TRP A 867 8.07 -18.05 -56.09
CA TRP A 867 7.41 -16.97 -56.83
C TRP A 867 8.00 -16.88 -58.25
N ASN A 868 9.32 -16.96 -58.35
CA ASN A 868 10.06 -17.03 -59.61
C ASN A 868 9.67 -18.26 -60.45
N GLU A 869 9.53 -19.44 -59.84
CA GLU A 869 9.05 -20.64 -60.54
C GLU A 869 7.57 -20.53 -60.97
N LEU A 870 6.69 -20.01 -60.11
CA LEU A 870 5.28 -19.77 -60.44
C LEU A 870 5.13 -18.80 -61.62
N GLY A 871 5.97 -17.76 -61.70
CA GLY A 871 6.07 -16.86 -62.85
C GLY A 871 6.50 -17.57 -64.14
N ARG A 872 7.54 -18.41 -64.08
CA ARG A 872 8.01 -19.24 -65.22
C ARG A 872 6.92 -20.23 -65.68
N TYR A 873 6.16 -20.82 -64.76
CA TYR A 873 5.06 -21.73 -65.09
C TYR A 873 3.88 -20.99 -65.74
N ARG A 874 3.46 -19.85 -65.17
CA ARG A 874 2.37 -19.01 -65.70
C ARG A 874 2.66 -18.48 -67.11
N THR A 875 3.90 -18.05 -67.39
CA THR A 875 4.32 -17.60 -68.72
C THR A 875 4.37 -18.75 -69.74
N THR A 876 4.94 -19.90 -69.36
CA THR A 876 4.95 -21.12 -70.20
C THR A 876 3.53 -21.60 -70.53
N SER A 877 2.61 -21.53 -69.56
CA SER A 877 1.20 -21.88 -69.75
C SER A 877 0.49 -20.92 -70.72
N ARG A 878 0.67 -19.60 -70.58
CA ARG A 878 0.14 -18.59 -71.54
C ARG A 878 0.67 -18.83 -72.96
N SER A 879 1.97 -19.08 -73.13
CA SER A 879 2.58 -19.36 -74.44
C SER A 879 1.93 -20.56 -75.14
N SER A 880 1.83 -21.71 -74.44
CA SER A 880 1.22 -22.94 -75.00
C SER A 880 -0.29 -22.86 -75.26
N ARG A 881 -0.96 -21.77 -74.84
CA ARG A 881 -2.38 -21.51 -75.13
C ARG A 881 -2.59 -20.67 -76.40
N SER A 882 -1.55 -19.99 -76.90
CA SER A 882 -1.63 -19.11 -78.08
C SER A 882 -1.44 -19.83 -79.43
N GLN A 883 -0.95 -21.08 -79.43
CA GLN A 883 -0.50 -21.78 -80.64
C GLN A 883 -1.54 -22.81 -81.17
N ARG A 884 -2.85 -22.56 -80.96
CA ARG A 884 -3.91 -23.51 -81.29
C ARG A 884 -5.03 -22.90 -82.16
N GLN A 885 -4.68 -22.55 -83.39
CA GLN A 885 -5.63 -22.32 -84.48
C GLN A 885 -5.50 -23.41 -85.55
N THR A 886 -6.65 -23.87 -86.02
CA THR A 886 -6.99 -24.80 -87.13
C THR A 886 -5.90 -25.08 -88.19
N PRO A 887 -5.79 -26.34 -88.66
CA PRO A 887 -6.66 -26.73 -89.77
C PRO A 887 -7.52 -27.99 -89.55
N THR A 888 -8.41 -28.24 -90.50
CA THR A 888 -9.34 -29.38 -90.59
C THR A 888 -8.70 -30.67 -91.10
N GLY A 889 -9.13 -31.84 -90.61
CA GLY A 889 -8.82 -33.13 -91.23
C GLY A 889 -9.18 -34.32 -90.35
N SER A 890 -9.80 -35.36 -90.91
CA SER A 890 -10.09 -36.62 -90.22
C SER A 890 -8.87 -37.54 -90.22
N GLY A 891 -8.43 -38.00 -89.05
CA GLY A 891 -7.36 -39.00 -88.94
C GLY A 891 -7.16 -39.46 -87.49
N SER A 892 -7.19 -40.77 -87.26
CA SER A 892 -7.03 -41.35 -85.92
C SER A 892 -5.56 -41.59 -85.57
N THR A 893 -5.04 -40.89 -84.57
CA THR A 893 -3.89 -41.33 -83.75
C THR A 893 -3.78 -40.46 -82.49
N THR A 894 -3.40 -41.06 -81.35
CA THR A 894 -3.32 -40.38 -80.05
C THR A 894 -1.88 -40.25 -79.55
N PRO A 895 -1.29 -39.03 -79.52
CA PRO A 895 -0.01 -38.79 -78.87
C PRO A 895 -0.12 -38.79 -77.33
N ARG A 896 0.82 -39.49 -76.66
CA ARG A 896 0.87 -39.68 -75.21
C ARG A 896 1.49 -38.47 -74.49
N GLU A 897 0.86 -37.30 -74.56
CA GLU A 897 1.47 -36.03 -74.11
C GLU A 897 1.16 -35.61 -72.66
N GLY A 898 0.29 -36.33 -71.94
CA GLY A 898 -0.13 -35.97 -70.57
C GLY A 898 0.97 -36.02 -69.50
N GLY A 899 2.12 -36.64 -69.77
CA GLY A 899 3.17 -36.89 -68.76
C GLY A 899 3.93 -35.64 -68.29
N ARG A 900 4.32 -34.74 -69.22
CA ARG A 900 5.20 -33.60 -68.87
C ARG A 900 4.50 -32.52 -68.04
N ARG A 901 3.20 -32.30 -68.24
CA ARG A 901 2.44 -31.27 -67.49
C ARG A 901 2.21 -31.62 -66.03
N ARG A 902 2.04 -32.90 -65.67
CA ARG A 902 1.93 -33.33 -64.26
C ARG A 902 3.25 -33.15 -63.51
N ALA A 903 4.37 -33.63 -64.07
CA ALA A 903 5.68 -33.53 -63.43
C ALA A 903 6.09 -32.07 -63.10
N GLY A 904 5.76 -31.10 -63.97
CA GLY A 904 6.01 -29.68 -63.70
C GLY A 904 5.13 -29.09 -62.59
N LEU A 905 3.86 -29.49 -62.52
CA LEU A 905 2.95 -29.06 -61.44
C LEU A 905 3.32 -29.68 -60.09
N GLU A 906 3.73 -30.95 -60.08
CA GLU A 906 4.23 -31.64 -58.89
C GLU A 906 5.57 -31.06 -58.42
N GLY A 907 6.45 -30.65 -59.34
CA GLY A 907 7.67 -29.90 -59.02
C GLY A 907 7.35 -28.58 -58.33
N LEU A 908 6.50 -27.75 -58.94
CA LEU A 908 6.07 -26.46 -58.39
C LEU A 908 5.40 -26.62 -57.01
N LYS A 909 4.52 -27.62 -56.82
CA LYS A 909 3.93 -27.90 -55.50
C LYS A 909 5.00 -28.29 -54.46
N ARG A 910 5.98 -29.14 -54.81
CA ARG A 910 7.09 -29.47 -53.90
C ARG A 910 7.97 -28.24 -53.58
N VAL A 911 8.16 -27.32 -54.52
CA VAL A 911 8.91 -26.09 -54.27
C VAL A 911 8.15 -25.15 -53.33
N ILE A 912 6.83 -24.98 -53.53
CA ILE A 912 5.95 -24.23 -52.61
C ILE A 912 5.91 -24.89 -51.22
N GLU A 913 5.74 -26.21 -51.13
CA GLU A 913 5.82 -26.99 -49.89
C GLU A 913 7.19 -26.87 -49.22
N SER A 914 8.29 -26.78 -49.99
CA SER A 914 9.64 -26.59 -49.45
C SER A 914 9.92 -25.16 -49.00
N SER A 915 9.37 -24.14 -49.68
CA SER A 915 9.41 -22.74 -49.24
C SER A 915 8.61 -22.58 -47.94
N ARG A 916 7.39 -23.15 -47.86
CA ARG A 916 6.58 -23.21 -46.63
C ARG A 916 7.28 -23.95 -45.47
N ARG A 917 8.27 -24.81 -45.76
CA ARG A 917 9.17 -25.49 -44.78
C ARG A 917 10.53 -24.78 -44.54
N ARG A 918 10.80 -23.67 -45.23
CA ARG A 918 12.00 -22.82 -45.07
C ARG A 918 11.64 -21.48 -44.43
N SER A 919 10.59 -20.81 -44.91
CA SER A 919 10.06 -19.58 -44.32
C SER A 919 9.43 -19.82 -42.95
N ILE A 920 8.97 -21.06 -42.71
CA ILE A 920 8.45 -21.54 -41.42
C ILE A 920 9.00 -22.96 -41.22
N GLY A 921 9.40 -23.29 -40.00
CA GLY A 921 9.80 -24.64 -39.59
C GLY A 921 8.59 -25.58 -39.47
N PRO A 922 8.70 -26.69 -38.72
CA PRO A 922 7.70 -27.76 -38.71
C PRO A 922 6.35 -27.32 -38.11
N GLY A 923 5.48 -26.81 -38.97
CA GLY A 923 4.03 -26.84 -38.77
C GLY A 923 3.41 -25.62 -38.09
N VAL A 924 3.47 -24.44 -38.72
CA VAL A 924 2.45 -23.38 -38.53
C VAL A 924 2.11 -22.76 -39.90
N SER A 925 0.83 -22.49 -40.14
CA SER A 925 0.36 -21.70 -41.28
C SER A 925 -0.94 -20.97 -40.92
N LEU A 926 -1.25 -19.88 -41.62
CA LEU A 926 -2.57 -19.24 -41.53
C LEU A 926 -3.57 -20.09 -42.31
N GLY A 927 -3.99 -21.22 -41.71
CA GLY A 927 -4.83 -22.23 -42.32
C GLY A 927 -6.31 -22.02 -41.97
N MET A 928 -7.07 -21.57 -42.96
CA MET A 928 -8.50 -21.37 -42.86
C MET A 928 -9.23 -22.73 -42.75
N GLN A 929 -9.68 -23.08 -41.55
CA GLN A 929 -10.53 -24.26 -41.28
C GLN A 929 -11.74 -23.88 -40.41
N THR A 930 -12.93 -23.92 -41.01
CA THR A 930 -14.19 -23.40 -40.47
C THR A 930 -14.88 -24.31 -39.45
N HIS A 931 -14.84 -25.64 -39.65
CA HIS A 931 -15.81 -26.53 -38.99
C HIS A 931 -15.45 -27.12 -37.60
N ARG A 932 -14.31 -26.77 -36.96
CA ARG A 932 -13.84 -27.43 -35.71
C ARG A 932 -13.95 -26.66 -34.39
N LEU A 933 -14.32 -25.38 -34.38
CA LEU A 933 -14.28 -24.54 -33.16
C LEU A 933 -15.40 -24.77 -32.13
N LEU A 934 -16.40 -25.61 -32.43
CA LEU A 934 -17.50 -25.91 -31.49
C LEU A 934 -17.24 -27.20 -30.70
N ASP A 935 -16.74 -28.26 -31.33
CA ASP A 935 -16.47 -29.54 -30.66
C ASP A 935 -15.38 -29.43 -29.59
N SER A 936 -14.35 -28.60 -29.81
CA SER A 936 -13.30 -28.33 -28.81
C SER A 936 -13.83 -27.66 -27.52
N MET A 937 -15.04 -27.06 -27.57
CA MET A 937 -15.73 -26.53 -26.39
C MET A 937 -16.63 -27.58 -25.70
N VAL A 938 -16.84 -28.74 -26.35
CA VAL A 938 -17.65 -29.86 -25.86
C VAL A 938 -16.77 -30.98 -25.31
N GLU A 939 -15.70 -31.38 -26.02
CA GLU A 939 -14.73 -32.41 -25.57
C GLU A 939 -14.16 -32.06 -24.19
N TYR A 940 -13.85 -30.78 -23.94
CA TYR A 940 -13.35 -30.27 -22.65
C TYR A 940 -14.32 -30.42 -21.46
N ASN A 941 -15.57 -30.84 -21.69
CA ASN A 941 -16.56 -31.16 -20.66
C ASN A 941 -16.88 -32.67 -20.57
N SER A 942 -16.22 -33.52 -21.37
CA SER A 942 -16.52 -34.97 -21.43
C SER A 942 -15.59 -35.81 -20.55
N ASP A 943 -14.30 -35.47 -20.48
CA ASP A 943 -13.31 -36.28 -19.74
C ASP A 943 -13.24 -35.91 -18.25
N GLY A 944 -14.35 -36.16 -17.56
CA GLY A 944 -14.52 -35.99 -16.12
C GLY A 944 -14.68 -37.32 -15.37
N ASN A 945 -13.95 -38.36 -15.76
CA ASN A 945 -14.21 -39.75 -15.33
C ASN A 945 -12.94 -40.50 -14.88
N GLU A 946 -12.25 -39.97 -13.86
CA GLU A 946 -11.25 -40.75 -13.10
C GLU A 946 -11.95 -41.88 -12.32
N SER A 947 -11.68 -43.14 -12.69
CA SER A 947 -12.28 -44.32 -12.07
C SER A 947 -11.55 -44.70 -10.77
N SER A 948 -12.27 -44.71 -9.64
CA SER A 948 -11.72 -45.00 -8.32
C SER A 948 -12.02 -46.43 -7.82
N SER A 949 -10.97 -47.25 -7.66
CA SER A 949 -10.89 -48.51 -6.88
C SER A 949 -9.39 -48.85 -6.74
N GLU A 950 -8.77 -48.92 -5.55
CA GLU A 950 -8.79 -50.07 -4.60
C GLU A 950 -8.15 -51.32 -5.25
N GLU A 951 -7.09 -52.01 -4.76
CA GLU A 951 -6.35 -52.12 -3.46
C GLU A 951 -4.82 -52.40 -3.73
N SER A 952 -3.83 -52.40 -2.82
CA SER A 952 -3.60 -51.87 -1.44
C SER A 952 -2.07 -51.87 -1.10
N ASP A 953 -1.70 -51.40 0.10
CA ASP A 953 -0.57 -51.75 1.03
C ASP A 953 0.94 -51.76 0.59
N ILE A 954 1.94 -51.20 1.30
CA ILE A 954 2.32 -51.07 2.76
C ILE A 954 3.10 -52.32 3.26
N ASP A 955 4.22 -52.29 4.02
CA ASP A 955 5.14 -51.25 4.59
C ASP A 955 6.63 -51.78 4.48
N SER A 956 7.70 -51.53 5.28
CA SER A 956 8.02 -50.74 6.50
C SER A 956 9.53 -50.45 6.62
N TYR A 957 9.92 -49.51 7.50
CA TYR A 957 10.99 -49.61 8.54
C TYR A 957 11.25 -48.22 9.16
N LEU A 958 11.30 -48.02 10.49
CA LEU A 958 11.01 -48.91 11.63
C LEU A 958 10.61 -48.05 12.86
N SER A 959 9.92 -48.66 13.83
CA SER A 959 9.43 -48.04 15.07
C SER A 959 9.89 -48.80 16.31
N GLU A 960 10.04 -48.11 17.44
CA GLU A 960 10.25 -48.69 18.77
C GLU A 960 9.54 -47.85 19.86
N ASN A 961 8.95 -48.40 20.92
CA ASN A 961 8.48 -49.80 21.13
C ASN A 961 7.47 -49.87 22.30
N GLU A 962 7.11 -51.10 22.71
CA GLU A 962 6.48 -51.52 23.98
C GLU A 962 4.93 -51.69 24.04
N ASN A 963 4.51 -52.95 23.94
CA ASN A 963 3.55 -53.63 24.83
C ASN A 963 3.93 -55.12 24.89
N GLU A 964 3.64 -55.81 26.00
CA GLU A 964 4.18 -57.16 26.28
C GLU A 964 3.24 -58.35 25.94
N ASN A 965 3.86 -59.54 25.83
CA ASN A 965 3.32 -60.90 26.06
C ASN A 965 2.52 -61.62 24.94
N GLU A 966 3.22 -62.50 24.20
CA GLU A 966 3.22 -63.99 24.33
C GLU A 966 1.90 -64.80 24.33
N PRO A 967 1.87 -66.11 23.93
CA PRO A 967 3.00 -67.01 23.59
C PRO A 967 2.84 -67.95 22.33
N GLU A 968 3.90 -68.74 22.07
CA GLU A 968 3.97 -70.10 21.42
C GLU A 968 3.80 -70.29 19.88
N GLY A 969 4.66 -71.13 19.25
CA GLY A 969 4.56 -71.45 17.79
C GLY A 969 5.45 -72.55 17.14
N ASN A 970 6.80 -72.51 17.29
CA ASN A 970 7.82 -73.48 16.79
C ASN A 970 8.06 -73.69 15.25
N ASP A 971 9.24 -73.24 14.77
CA ASP A 971 10.34 -74.02 14.09
C ASP A 971 10.16 -74.84 12.78
N PRO A 972 11.24 -75.18 12.01
CA PRO A 972 12.61 -74.59 11.92
C PRO A 972 13.30 -74.57 10.50
N MET A 973 14.59 -74.15 10.47
CA MET A 973 15.74 -74.70 9.67
C MET A 973 16.20 -74.14 8.29
N THR A 974 17.33 -73.40 8.31
CA THR A 974 18.64 -73.57 7.58
C THR A 974 18.78 -73.72 6.03
N ALA A 975 19.91 -73.44 5.35
CA ALA A 975 21.07 -72.50 5.46
C ALA A 975 22.20 -72.88 4.45
N SER A 976 22.92 -71.92 3.82
CA SER A 976 24.28 -72.14 3.21
C SER A 976 25.05 -70.88 2.71
N ASP A 977 26.32 -70.77 3.13
CA ASP A 977 27.59 -70.41 2.43
C ASP A 977 27.80 -69.17 1.49
N VAL A 978 28.57 -68.16 1.97
CA VAL A 978 30.04 -67.86 1.71
C VAL A 978 30.56 -67.90 0.24
N PRO A 979 31.52 -67.05 -0.28
CA PRO A 979 32.53 -66.16 0.38
C PRO A 979 32.80 -64.70 -0.16
N THR A 980 33.29 -63.83 0.74
CA THR A 980 34.53 -62.98 0.73
C THR A 980 35.06 -62.21 -0.52
N ILE A 981 35.42 -60.90 -0.38
CA ILE A 981 36.79 -60.33 -0.59
C ILE A 981 36.95 -58.79 -0.30
N ASN A 982 37.95 -58.49 0.54
CA ASN A 982 38.84 -57.33 0.75
C ASN A 982 38.43 -55.84 0.98
N GLN A 983 38.99 -55.36 2.10
CA GLN A 983 39.45 -54.03 2.56
C GLN A 983 40.56 -53.39 1.65
N PRO A 984 41.14 -52.17 1.90
CA PRO A 984 41.43 -51.56 3.23
C PRO A 984 41.33 -50.02 3.44
N GLU A 985 41.38 -49.63 4.74
CA GLU A 985 42.11 -48.53 5.44
C GLU A 985 42.10 -47.07 4.87
N GLU A 986 42.30 -45.99 5.63
CA GLU A 986 42.92 -45.68 6.95
C GLU A 986 42.14 -44.46 7.59
N THR A 987 42.36 -43.79 8.75
CA THR A 987 43.41 -43.74 9.81
C THR A 987 42.79 -43.49 11.23
N THR A 988 43.13 -42.40 11.94
CA THR A 988 42.88 -42.09 13.38
C THR A 988 42.56 -40.58 13.59
N GLU A 989 42.35 -39.94 14.76
CA GLU A 989 42.47 -40.25 16.21
C GLU A 989 41.58 -39.24 17.00
N GLY A 990 40.91 -39.57 18.13
CA GLY A 990 41.42 -39.41 19.51
C GLY A 990 40.68 -38.29 20.30
N THR A 991 40.57 -38.20 21.65
CA THR A 991 41.05 -39.02 22.80
C THR A 991 40.36 -38.60 24.14
N THR A 992 40.21 -39.51 25.13
CA THR A 992 39.85 -39.35 26.59
C THR A 992 38.43 -38.82 26.99
N ALA A 993 37.66 -39.28 28.02
CA ALA A 993 37.83 -39.96 29.35
C ALA A 993 37.78 -38.96 30.57
N ALA A 994 37.35 -39.26 31.82
CA ALA A 994 36.72 -40.42 32.52
C ALA A 994 35.90 -39.93 33.77
N ALA A 995 35.40 -40.82 34.66
CA ALA A 995 34.53 -40.49 35.82
C ALA A 995 35.05 -40.97 37.19
N THR A 996 34.50 -40.49 38.34
CA THR A 996 34.60 -41.14 39.69
C THR A 996 33.73 -40.50 40.83
N THR A 997 33.02 -41.33 41.62
CA THR A 997 32.76 -41.36 43.11
C THR A 997 32.62 -40.08 44.00
N ALA A 998 31.95 -40.03 45.18
CA ALA A 998 30.99 -40.89 45.93
C ALA A 998 30.37 -40.12 47.17
N THR A 999 29.52 -40.77 47.99
CA THR A 999 28.64 -40.25 49.09
C THR A 999 29.27 -40.37 50.52
N PRO A 1000 28.63 -40.09 51.73
CA PRO A 1000 27.20 -39.93 52.08
C PRO A 1000 26.80 -38.98 53.28
N SER A 1001 25.54 -39.14 53.77
CA SER A 1001 25.01 -38.77 55.12
C SER A 1001 24.16 -37.45 55.24
N PRO A 1002 23.24 -37.27 56.24
CA PRO A 1002 21.84 -36.91 55.89
C PRO A 1002 21.08 -35.86 56.75
N ARG A 1003 19.84 -35.55 56.28
CA ARG A 1003 18.64 -34.91 56.92
C ARG A 1003 18.22 -33.53 56.38
N VAL A 1004 16.91 -33.30 56.43
CA VAL A 1004 16.14 -32.05 56.20
C VAL A 1004 16.10 -31.49 54.76
N MET A 1005 15.22 -32.02 53.91
CA MET A 1005 13.89 -31.40 53.67
C MET A 1005 12.95 -32.35 52.88
N PHE A 1006 11.65 -32.34 53.20
CA PHE A 1006 10.64 -33.14 52.48
C PHE A 1006 10.11 -32.39 51.25
N MET A 1007 10.51 -32.79 50.04
CA MET A 1007 9.77 -32.41 48.83
C MET A 1007 8.44 -33.19 48.78
N LYS A 1008 7.33 -32.52 48.47
CA LYS A 1008 5.98 -33.05 48.76
C LYS A 1008 5.03 -32.95 47.56
N LYS A 1009 4.62 -34.11 47.05
CA LYS A 1009 3.48 -34.35 46.13
C LYS A 1009 3.42 -33.49 44.85
N GLY A 1010 3.90 -34.07 43.75
CA GLY A 1010 3.11 -33.99 42.51
C GLY A 1010 1.92 -34.96 42.62
N ARG A 1011 0.70 -34.44 42.78
CA ARG A 1011 -0.55 -35.22 42.63
C ARG A 1011 -1.70 -34.35 42.11
N VAL A 1012 -2.13 -34.68 40.89
CA VAL A 1012 -3.49 -34.65 40.34
C VAL A 1012 -4.54 -33.78 41.08
N ALA A 1013 -5.01 -32.75 40.39
CA ALA A 1013 -6.38 -32.24 40.50
C ALA A 1013 -7.00 -32.37 39.09
N SER A 1014 -7.71 -33.47 38.80
CA SER A 1014 -9.14 -33.69 39.10
C SER A 1014 -10.06 -33.09 38.03
N SER A 1015 -10.25 -33.83 36.93
CA SER A 1015 -11.37 -33.60 36.01
C SER A 1015 -12.68 -34.05 36.69
N ALA A 1016 -13.55 -33.09 36.99
CA ALA A 1016 -14.93 -33.35 37.37
C ALA A 1016 -15.85 -32.96 36.20
N LYS A 1017 -16.59 -33.93 35.65
CA LYS A 1017 -17.55 -33.69 34.58
C LYS A 1017 -18.75 -32.91 35.12
N PHE A 1018 -19.27 -31.94 34.36
CA PHE A 1018 -20.73 -31.77 34.28
C PHE A 1018 -21.20 -31.32 32.90
N SER A 1019 -22.35 -31.88 32.53
CA SER A 1019 -22.96 -31.96 31.20
C SER A 1019 -23.19 -30.65 30.42
N SER A 1020 -23.15 -30.77 29.09
CA SER A 1020 -24.16 -30.16 28.22
C SER A 1020 -24.54 -31.14 27.09
N ALA A 1021 -25.68 -31.82 27.22
CA ALA A 1021 -26.26 -32.67 26.16
C ALA A 1021 -27.05 -31.82 25.13
N PRO A 1022 -27.26 -32.29 23.87
CA PRO A 1022 -27.73 -31.44 22.77
C PRO A 1022 -29.25 -31.54 22.48
N ILE A 1023 -29.91 -30.40 22.25
CA ILE A 1023 -31.30 -30.27 21.77
C ILE A 1023 -31.46 -28.91 21.04
N PRO A 1024 -32.19 -28.77 19.91
CA PRO A 1024 -32.53 -29.73 18.85
C PRO A 1024 -32.04 -29.26 17.46
N THR A 1025 -32.35 -30.01 16.40
CA THR A 1025 -32.26 -29.55 15.01
C THR A 1025 -33.46 -28.66 14.62
N THR A 1026 -33.23 -27.68 13.74
CA THR A 1026 -34.29 -26.91 13.06
C THR A 1026 -34.39 -27.29 11.58
N LYS A 1027 -35.60 -27.47 11.07
CA LYS A 1027 -35.86 -27.72 9.65
C LYS A 1027 -35.54 -26.48 8.82
N VAL A 1028 -34.92 -26.67 7.67
CA VAL A 1028 -35.11 -25.74 6.53
C VAL A 1028 -36.48 -26.05 5.93
N VAL A 1029 -37.27 -25.01 5.65
CA VAL A 1029 -38.61 -25.11 5.07
C VAL A 1029 -38.51 -24.98 3.54
N SER A 1030 -39.30 -25.78 2.82
CA SER A 1030 -39.48 -25.66 1.38
C SER A 1030 -40.60 -24.68 1.02
N GLU A 1031 -40.53 -24.18 -0.21
CA GLU A 1031 -41.56 -23.43 -0.96
C GLU A 1031 -41.61 -21.89 -0.87
N GLU A 1032 -41.75 -21.32 -2.07
CA GLU A 1032 -42.15 -19.97 -2.52
C GLU A 1032 -41.41 -18.70 -2.01
N GLY A 1033 -41.14 -17.76 -2.95
CA GLY A 1033 -40.46 -16.49 -2.62
C GLY A 1033 -40.32 -15.48 -3.77
N THR A 1034 -39.56 -15.79 -4.83
CA THR A 1034 -39.38 -14.92 -6.03
C THR A 1034 -38.85 -15.71 -7.23
N GLY A 1035 -39.33 -15.38 -8.43
CA GLY A 1035 -38.76 -15.80 -9.73
C GLY A 1035 -38.57 -14.60 -10.67
N PRO A 1036 -38.39 -14.80 -12.00
CA PRO A 1036 -38.25 -16.07 -12.70
C PRO A 1036 -36.86 -16.25 -13.35
N SER A 1037 -36.27 -17.43 -13.21
CA SER A 1037 -35.20 -17.90 -14.10
C SER A 1037 -35.70 -19.14 -14.83
N ILE A 1038 -35.84 -19.07 -16.15
CA ILE A 1038 -36.29 -20.21 -16.97
C ILE A 1038 -35.17 -21.27 -16.96
N MET A 1039 -35.42 -22.39 -16.28
CA MET A 1039 -34.67 -23.62 -16.48
C MET A 1039 -35.40 -24.47 -17.52
N PHE A 1040 -34.68 -24.97 -18.51
CA PHE A 1040 -35.19 -25.97 -19.44
C PHE A 1040 -35.17 -27.35 -18.77
N ALA A 1041 -36.15 -28.19 -19.09
CA ALA A 1041 -36.21 -29.56 -18.59
C ALA A 1041 -35.29 -30.48 -19.40
N ASP A 1042 -34.74 -31.51 -18.76
CA ASP A 1042 -33.96 -32.56 -19.43
C ASP A 1042 -34.86 -33.39 -20.36
N SER A 1043 -34.86 -33.03 -21.65
CA SER A 1043 -35.48 -33.84 -22.70
C SER A 1043 -34.58 -35.04 -23.00
N SER A 1044 -34.93 -36.21 -22.46
CA SER A 1044 -34.22 -37.46 -22.72
C SER A 1044 -34.24 -37.83 -24.23
N PRO A 1045 -33.14 -38.34 -24.78
CA PRO A 1045 -33.05 -38.63 -26.21
C PRO A 1045 -33.91 -39.85 -26.58
N PRO A 1046 -34.61 -39.83 -27.74
CA PRO A 1046 -35.42 -40.95 -28.17
C PRO A 1046 -34.53 -42.13 -28.61
N ARG A 1047 -34.86 -43.34 -28.13
CA ARG A 1047 -34.32 -44.58 -28.72
C ARG A 1047 -34.69 -44.66 -30.20
N ARG A 1048 -33.69 -44.74 -31.08
CA ARG A 1048 -33.84 -45.29 -32.43
C ARG A 1048 -32.74 -46.31 -32.71
N GLY A 1049 -33.15 -47.42 -33.34
CA GLY A 1049 -32.27 -48.54 -33.67
C GLY A 1049 -31.45 -48.32 -34.94
N SER A 1050 -30.63 -49.32 -35.26
CA SER A 1050 -29.71 -49.33 -36.39
C SER A 1050 -30.39 -49.23 -37.76
N ALA A 1051 -30.01 -48.22 -38.54
CA ALA A 1051 -30.05 -48.22 -40.00
C ALA A 1051 -28.89 -47.37 -40.53
N THR A 1052 -28.22 -47.82 -41.58
CA THR A 1052 -27.05 -47.15 -42.17
C THR A 1052 -27.46 -45.93 -42.99
N ALA A 1053 -26.83 -44.78 -42.74
CA ALA A 1053 -26.94 -43.57 -43.56
C ALA A 1053 -25.54 -42.93 -43.70
N ALA A 1054 -25.28 -42.27 -44.83
CA ALA A 1054 -23.96 -41.79 -45.20
C ALA A 1054 -23.55 -40.51 -44.44
N GLY A 1055 -22.26 -40.39 -44.11
CA GLY A 1055 -21.68 -39.12 -43.68
C GLY A 1055 -21.47 -38.18 -44.87
N LEU A 1056 -21.64 -36.87 -44.67
CA LEU A 1056 -21.22 -35.87 -45.64
C LEU A 1056 -19.72 -35.59 -45.48
N GLU A 1057 -18.96 -35.85 -46.54
CA GLU A 1057 -17.58 -35.37 -46.66
C GLU A 1057 -17.55 -33.87 -47.01
N SER A 1058 -16.55 -33.14 -46.50
CA SER A 1058 -16.28 -31.77 -46.93
C SER A 1058 -15.72 -31.77 -48.35
N ILE A 1059 -16.22 -30.83 -49.18
CA ILE A 1059 -15.91 -30.71 -50.62
C ILE A 1059 -14.41 -30.55 -50.91
N TYR A 1060 -13.63 -30.08 -49.95
CA TYR A 1060 -12.19 -29.85 -50.09
C TYR A 1060 -11.33 -31.12 -50.14
N ASN A 1061 -11.84 -32.29 -49.73
CA ASN A 1061 -11.08 -33.56 -49.77
C ASN A 1061 -11.37 -34.37 -51.04
N ARG A 1062 -10.60 -34.14 -52.12
CA ARG A 1062 -10.57 -35.08 -53.25
C ARG A 1062 -9.23 -35.09 -54.00
N ASN A 1063 -8.49 -36.20 -53.90
CA ASN A 1063 -7.25 -36.41 -54.65
C ASN A 1063 -7.20 -37.81 -55.32
N SER A 1064 -6.29 -37.98 -56.27
CA SER A 1064 -6.29 -39.04 -57.29
C SER A 1064 -6.16 -40.49 -56.82
N GLY A 1065 -7.00 -41.39 -57.36
CA GLY A 1065 -6.85 -42.85 -57.26
C GLY A 1065 -7.66 -43.60 -58.33
N THR A 1066 -7.09 -44.65 -58.95
CA THR A 1066 -7.61 -45.30 -60.16
C THR A 1066 -8.64 -46.42 -59.95
N ALA A 1067 -9.81 -46.24 -60.56
CA ALA A 1067 -10.58 -47.20 -61.35
C ALA A 1067 -10.89 -48.64 -60.83
N SER A 1068 -12.16 -48.88 -60.53
CA SER A 1068 -12.93 -50.04 -61.02
C SER A 1068 -14.41 -49.65 -61.20
N GLN A 1069 -15.13 -50.29 -62.14
CA GLN A 1069 -16.58 -50.11 -62.36
C GLN A 1069 -17.37 -51.28 -61.73
N PRO A 1070 -18.69 -51.13 -61.54
CA PRO A 1070 -19.59 -51.72 -62.55
C PRO A 1070 -20.81 -50.88 -62.96
N ALA A 1071 -21.28 -51.17 -64.18
CA ALA A 1071 -22.62 -51.04 -64.79
C ALA A 1071 -23.64 -49.97 -64.31
N VAL A 1072 -24.15 -49.23 -65.30
CA VAL A 1072 -25.30 -48.29 -65.24
C VAL A 1072 -26.64 -49.02 -65.34
N THR A 1073 -27.67 -48.49 -64.66
CA THR A 1073 -29.05 -48.44 -65.19
C THR A 1073 -29.63 -47.03 -64.98
N SER A 1074 -30.62 -46.67 -65.81
CA SER A 1074 -31.02 -45.30 -66.12
C SER A 1074 -32.40 -44.89 -65.60
N ALA A 1075 -32.57 -43.60 -65.31
CA ALA A 1075 -33.85 -42.89 -65.35
C ALA A 1075 -33.62 -41.44 -65.81
N GLU A 1076 -34.55 -40.88 -66.57
CA GLU A 1076 -34.49 -39.53 -67.14
C GLU A 1076 -35.24 -38.52 -66.24
N GLY A 1077 -34.95 -37.22 -66.36
CA GLY A 1077 -35.62 -36.18 -65.55
C GLY A 1077 -35.02 -34.78 -65.69
N ASP A 1078 -35.46 -34.07 -66.73
CA ASP A 1078 -35.54 -32.62 -66.95
C ASP A 1078 -34.45 -31.64 -66.44
N THR A 1079 -33.99 -30.79 -67.38
CA THR A 1079 -33.04 -29.71 -67.16
C THR A 1079 -33.72 -28.36 -66.87
N GLU A 1080 -33.39 -27.74 -65.74
CA GLU A 1080 -33.51 -26.28 -65.57
C GLU A 1080 -32.17 -25.65 -65.10
N ASN A 1081 -31.97 -24.36 -65.41
CA ASN A 1081 -30.69 -23.70 -65.23
C ASN A 1081 -30.41 -23.33 -63.76
N GLN A 1082 -29.36 -23.92 -63.16
CA GLN A 1082 -28.73 -23.33 -61.98
C GLN A 1082 -27.89 -22.11 -62.37
N PRO A 1083 -27.94 -20.99 -61.61
CA PRO A 1083 -27.01 -19.88 -61.78
C PRO A 1083 -25.60 -20.31 -61.38
N ARG A 1084 -24.59 -19.95 -62.19
CA ARG A 1084 -23.18 -20.25 -61.89
C ARG A 1084 -22.65 -19.28 -60.83
N ALA A 1085 -22.04 -19.81 -59.78
CA ALA A 1085 -21.42 -19.01 -58.72
C ALA A 1085 -20.28 -18.11 -59.26
N SER A 1086 -20.33 -16.83 -58.89
CA SER A 1086 -19.43 -15.74 -59.31
C SER A 1086 -18.09 -15.76 -58.55
N GLY A 1087 -17.31 -16.84 -58.69
CA GLY A 1087 -15.99 -16.92 -58.04
C GLY A 1087 -15.06 -18.03 -58.52
N TYR A 1088 -15.57 -19.07 -59.18
CA TYR A 1088 -14.69 -20.17 -59.66
C TYR A 1088 -13.69 -19.67 -60.72
N PRO A 1089 -12.37 -19.92 -60.56
CA PRO A 1089 -11.33 -19.32 -61.39
C PRO A 1089 -11.27 -19.95 -62.79
N SER A 1090 -12.14 -19.50 -63.69
CA SER A 1090 -12.14 -19.86 -65.12
C SER A 1090 -10.88 -19.43 -65.90
N GLN A 1091 -10.00 -18.64 -65.26
CA GLN A 1091 -8.80 -18.06 -65.88
C GLN A 1091 -7.47 -18.45 -65.23
N ALA A 1092 -7.46 -18.96 -63.99
CA ALA A 1092 -6.20 -19.30 -63.30
C ALA A 1092 -5.51 -20.50 -63.97
N ALA A 1093 -4.21 -20.35 -64.28
CA ALA A 1093 -3.42 -21.38 -64.95
C ALA A 1093 -2.91 -22.49 -64.01
N VAL A 1094 -3.09 -22.31 -62.69
CA VAL A 1094 -2.70 -23.21 -61.60
C VAL A 1094 -3.79 -23.08 -60.52
N PRO A 1095 -4.35 -24.18 -59.98
CA PRO A 1095 -5.17 -24.11 -58.78
C PRO A 1095 -4.27 -23.92 -57.55
N LEU A 1096 -4.43 -22.78 -56.87
CA LEU A 1096 -3.80 -22.41 -55.61
C LEU A 1096 -4.90 -21.86 -54.69
N SER A 1097 -4.84 -22.19 -53.41
CA SER A 1097 -5.60 -21.54 -52.32
C SER A 1097 -4.66 -20.65 -51.50
N PHE A 1098 -5.22 -19.68 -50.77
CA PHE A 1098 -4.55 -18.96 -49.69
C PHE A 1098 -3.85 -19.90 -48.70
N ASN A 1099 -4.43 -21.07 -48.43
CA ASN A 1099 -3.87 -22.10 -47.56
C ASN A 1099 -2.63 -22.83 -48.15
N ASP A 1100 -2.39 -22.70 -49.46
CA ASP A 1100 -1.19 -23.24 -50.14
C ASP A 1100 0.01 -22.26 -50.08
N LEU A 1101 -0.22 -20.98 -49.76
CA LEU A 1101 0.80 -19.92 -49.87
C LEU A 1101 1.80 -19.91 -48.69
N PRO A 1102 3.09 -19.55 -48.92
CA PRO A 1102 4.04 -19.24 -47.86
C PRO A 1102 3.68 -17.96 -47.08
N GLY A 1103 4.16 -17.86 -45.83
CA GLY A 1103 3.75 -16.85 -44.84
C GLY A 1103 3.86 -15.39 -45.34
N ARG A 1104 4.98 -15.00 -45.94
CA ARG A 1104 5.22 -13.66 -46.51
C ARG A 1104 4.16 -13.25 -47.55
N ALA A 1105 3.69 -14.19 -48.37
CA ALA A 1105 2.60 -13.96 -49.33
C ALA A 1105 1.20 -13.90 -48.65
N GLN A 1106 0.97 -14.72 -47.62
CA GLN A 1106 -0.24 -14.60 -46.78
C GLN A 1106 -0.28 -13.23 -46.08
N HIS A 1107 0.85 -12.76 -45.54
CA HIS A 1107 0.97 -11.47 -44.85
C HIS A 1107 0.68 -10.27 -45.77
N LEU A 1108 1.13 -10.29 -47.04
CA LEU A 1108 0.79 -9.23 -48.01
C LEU A 1108 -0.72 -9.13 -48.27
N ILE A 1109 -1.39 -10.26 -48.50
CA ILE A 1109 -2.84 -10.32 -48.74
C ILE A 1109 -3.62 -9.84 -47.51
N LEU A 1110 -3.17 -10.24 -46.31
CA LEU A 1110 -3.75 -9.80 -45.04
C LEU A 1110 -3.49 -8.31 -44.75
N ASN A 1111 -2.32 -7.78 -45.11
CA ASN A 1111 -2.03 -6.35 -44.98
C ASN A 1111 -3.00 -5.52 -45.82
N GLU A 1112 -3.15 -5.83 -47.11
CA GLU A 1112 -4.11 -5.14 -48.00
C GLU A 1112 -5.54 -5.19 -47.43
N LEU A 1113 -5.99 -6.37 -47.00
CA LEU A 1113 -7.32 -6.55 -46.42
C LEU A 1113 -7.52 -5.67 -45.17
N ILE A 1114 -6.65 -5.77 -44.17
CA ILE A 1114 -6.78 -5.01 -42.92
C ILE A 1114 -6.66 -3.49 -43.19
N LYS A 1115 -5.72 -3.07 -44.04
CA LYS A 1115 -5.44 -1.67 -44.43
C LYS A 1115 -6.57 -1.04 -45.24
N SER A 1116 -7.31 -1.85 -46.03
CA SER A 1116 -8.48 -1.38 -46.76
C SER A 1116 -9.67 -1.04 -45.82
N GLN A 1117 -9.89 -1.86 -44.78
CA GLN A 1117 -11.09 -1.81 -43.92
C GLN A 1117 -10.89 -1.03 -42.60
N SER A 1118 -9.66 -0.89 -42.11
CA SER A 1118 -9.34 -0.34 -40.78
C SER A 1118 -8.96 1.16 -40.80
N LYS A 1119 -9.36 1.91 -41.83
CA LYS A 1119 -8.92 3.32 -42.02
C LYS A 1119 -9.43 4.26 -40.92
N ASP A 1120 -10.66 4.03 -40.45
CA ASP A 1120 -11.30 4.84 -39.39
C ASP A 1120 -11.12 4.22 -37.98
N THR A 1121 -10.08 3.40 -37.80
CA THR A 1121 -9.87 2.58 -36.60
C THR A 1121 -8.83 3.20 -35.67
N ALA A 1122 -9.15 3.31 -34.38
CA ALA A 1122 -8.27 3.89 -33.35
C ALA A 1122 -7.18 2.90 -32.89
N VAL A 1123 -7.51 1.60 -32.85
CA VAL A 1123 -6.58 0.52 -32.54
C VAL A 1123 -7.03 -0.81 -33.16
N VAL A 1124 -6.08 -1.54 -33.72
CA VAL A 1124 -6.27 -2.90 -34.26
C VAL A 1124 -5.73 -3.92 -33.24
N PHE A 1125 -6.46 -4.99 -33.00
CA PHE A 1125 -5.95 -6.20 -32.34
C PHE A 1125 -5.92 -7.33 -33.37
N THR A 1126 -4.78 -7.99 -33.56
CA THR A 1126 -4.63 -9.12 -34.48
C THR A 1126 -3.67 -10.17 -33.91
N THR A 1127 -3.55 -11.33 -34.55
CA THR A 1127 -2.64 -12.38 -34.09
C THR A 1127 -1.18 -12.07 -34.41
N LEU A 1128 -0.30 -12.28 -33.43
CA LEU A 1128 1.14 -12.33 -33.65
C LEU A 1128 1.51 -13.64 -34.38
N PRO A 1129 2.17 -13.61 -35.55
CA PRO A 1129 2.75 -14.81 -36.15
C PRO A 1129 3.81 -15.40 -35.21
N THR A 1130 3.61 -16.63 -34.76
CA THR A 1130 4.56 -17.31 -33.86
C THR A 1130 5.88 -17.55 -34.61
N PRO A 1131 7.04 -17.13 -34.08
CA PRO A 1131 8.34 -17.50 -34.67
C PRO A 1131 8.58 -19.01 -34.54
N VAL A 1132 9.58 -19.51 -35.25
CA VAL A 1132 10.00 -20.92 -35.15
C VAL A 1132 11.02 -21.04 -34.02
N GLU A 1133 10.93 -22.09 -33.21
CA GLU A 1133 11.86 -22.32 -32.09
C GLU A 1133 13.31 -22.44 -32.57
N GLY A 1134 14.21 -21.61 -32.04
CA GLY A 1134 15.64 -21.60 -32.38
C GLY A 1134 16.03 -20.68 -33.55
N VAL A 1135 15.11 -19.89 -34.12
CA VAL A 1135 15.44 -18.87 -35.14
C VAL A 1135 16.40 -17.82 -34.56
N SER A 1136 16.27 -17.51 -33.27
CA SER A 1136 17.19 -16.72 -32.45
C SER A 1136 18.67 -17.11 -32.56
N HIS A 1137 19.02 -18.29 -33.08
CA HIS A 1137 20.41 -18.69 -33.32
C HIS A 1137 21.02 -18.16 -34.63
N ASP A 1138 20.21 -17.91 -35.67
CA ASP A 1138 20.69 -17.38 -36.96
C ASP A 1138 20.21 -15.95 -37.20
N LYS A 1139 21.16 -15.04 -37.42
CA LYS A 1139 20.87 -13.63 -37.68
C LYS A 1139 20.06 -13.41 -38.96
N ALA A 1140 20.30 -14.16 -40.04
CA ALA A 1140 19.58 -13.97 -41.30
C ALA A 1140 18.10 -14.34 -41.13
N SER A 1141 17.82 -15.47 -40.49
CA SER A 1141 16.47 -15.93 -40.15
C SER A 1141 15.77 -15.00 -39.15
N CYS A 1142 16.50 -14.42 -38.18
CA CYS A 1142 15.99 -13.36 -37.30
C CYS A 1142 15.50 -12.12 -38.07
N GLU A 1143 16.31 -11.64 -39.03
CA GLU A 1143 15.97 -10.47 -39.85
C GLU A 1143 14.83 -10.77 -40.82
N ALA A 1144 14.72 -12.00 -41.33
CA ALA A 1144 13.59 -12.45 -42.15
C ALA A 1144 12.26 -12.43 -41.36
N TYR A 1145 12.22 -12.97 -40.14
CA TYR A 1145 11.00 -12.93 -39.30
C TYR A 1145 10.56 -11.49 -38.99
N VAL A 1146 11.51 -10.59 -38.71
CA VAL A 1146 11.19 -9.17 -38.47
C VAL A 1146 10.72 -8.47 -39.75
N ASN A 1147 11.28 -8.80 -40.93
CA ASN A 1147 10.77 -8.33 -42.22
C ASN A 1147 9.32 -8.81 -42.47
N ASP A 1148 9.02 -10.08 -42.23
CA ASP A 1148 7.68 -10.63 -42.45
C ASP A 1148 6.62 -10.01 -41.51
N LEU A 1149 7.02 -9.65 -40.29
CA LEU A 1149 6.18 -8.89 -39.35
C LEU A 1149 6.08 -7.40 -39.74
N GLU A 1150 7.13 -6.85 -40.35
CA GLU A 1150 7.14 -5.50 -40.90
C GLU A 1150 6.16 -5.38 -42.07
N VAL A 1151 6.17 -6.34 -43.00
CA VAL A 1151 5.22 -6.48 -44.12
C VAL A 1151 3.79 -6.64 -43.63
N LEU A 1152 3.53 -7.53 -42.66
CA LEU A 1152 2.16 -7.78 -42.16
C LEU A 1152 1.47 -6.50 -41.65
N CYS A 1153 2.22 -5.63 -40.97
CA CYS A 1153 1.66 -4.43 -40.36
C CYS A 1153 2.11 -3.10 -40.99
N ASP A 1154 2.62 -3.10 -42.23
CA ASP A 1154 2.97 -1.87 -42.93
C ASP A 1154 1.74 -0.97 -43.14
N GLY A 1155 1.88 0.33 -42.86
CA GLY A 1155 0.86 1.34 -43.04
C GLY A 1155 -0.48 1.06 -42.33
N LEU A 1156 -0.49 0.20 -41.31
CA LEU A 1156 -1.67 -0.05 -40.48
C LEU A 1156 -1.86 1.02 -39.39
N PRO A 1157 -3.07 1.16 -38.81
CA PRO A 1157 -3.28 1.88 -37.55
C PRO A 1157 -2.45 1.29 -36.40
N PRO A 1158 -2.40 1.94 -35.22
CA PRO A 1158 -1.78 1.38 -34.01
C PRO A 1158 -2.30 -0.03 -33.74
N CYS A 1159 -1.39 -1.01 -33.70
CA CYS A 1159 -1.73 -2.42 -33.79
C CYS A 1159 -1.10 -3.23 -32.66
N LEU A 1160 -1.91 -3.98 -31.92
CA LEU A 1160 -1.48 -4.93 -30.91
C LEU A 1160 -1.56 -6.35 -31.47
N LEU A 1161 -0.39 -6.93 -31.74
CA LEU A 1161 -0.19 -8.30 -32.20
C LEU A 1161 -0.17 -9.22 -30.98
N VAL A 1162 -1.11 -10.16 -30.85
CA VAL A 1162 -1.30 -10.96 -29.62
C VAL A 1162 -1.06 -12.45 -29.88
N HIS A 1163 -0.42 -13.14 -28.94
CA HIS A 1163 -0.34 -14.62 -28.85
C HIS A 1163 -0.72 -15.08 -27.43
N SER A 1164 -1.55 -16.10 -27.31
CA SER A 1164 -1.87 -16.75 -26.03
C SER A 1164 -1.28 -18.16 -25.97
N ASN A 1165 -0.76 -18.53 -24.80
CA ASN A 1165 -0.33 -19.88 -24.46
C ASN A 1165 -1.23 -20.49 -23.36
N SER A 1166 -2.38 -19.88 -23.07
CA SER A 1166 -3.28 -20.27 -21.99
C SER A 1166 -4.75 -19.99 -22.30
N VAL A 1167 -5.62 -20.85 -21.77
CA VAL A 1167 -7.09 -20.75 -21.92
C VAL A 1167 -7.60 -19.52 -21.19
N THR A 1168 -8.12 -18.55 -21.95
CA THR A 1168 -8.65 -17.29 -21.42
C THR A 1168 -10.15 -17.20 -21.67
N VAL A 1169 -10.97 -17.85 -20.82
CA VAL A 1169 -12.44 -17.87 -20.96
C VAL A 1169 -13.13 -17.41 -19.67
N THR A 1170 -13.45 -16.12 -19.60
CA THR A 1170 -14.23 -15.52 -18.50
C THR A 1170 -15.73 -15.60 -18.81
N MET A 1171 -16.46 -16.47 -18.10
CA MET A 1171 -17.91 -16.68 -18.28
C MET A 1171 -18.81 -15.55 -17.74
N ASN A 1172 -18.25 -14.43 -17.28
CA ASN A 1172 -18.94 -13.21 -16.85
C ASN A 1172 -18.01 -12.01 -17.06
N LEU A 1173 -18.43 -11.00 -17.84
CA LEU A 1173 -17.63 -9.83 -18.24
C LEU A 1173 -18.38 -8.49 -18.11
#